data_AF-A0A7X9P2F9-F1
#
_entry.id   AF-A0A7X9P2F9-F1
#
_cell.length_a   1.000
_cell.length_b   1.000
_cell.length_c   1.000
_cell.angle_alpha   90.00
_cell.angle_beta   90.00
_cell.angle_gamma   90.00
#
_symmetry.space_group_name_H-M   'P 1'
#
loop_
_entity.id
_entity.type
_entity.pdbx_description
1 polymer ?
#
loop_
_entity_poly.entity_id
_entity_poly.type
_entity_poly.pdbx_seq_one_letter_code
_entity_poly.pdbx_strand_id
1 'polypeptide(L)'
;MNTKSYFSDIRENIVATLSEAKDEILIAVAWFTDPIIYEALEKKVNSGVKLQLIIADNEDNKRLDFDKLSNIGANITKIGRDYGIMHHKFCVIDSKILINGSYNWTVNASKNNNENIMVIREDDQLIEDYKKQFYNLLEEVKTLNENIEVTEPISAKEEIVIQQPKTDKFEEDIKDLDFEWNLFINSQVKEIDEEELFNLGYKRAEENHGDPQIIKEELDVLYSKLLNDTQTDTGLKDKFRHKIEERTNFTINYITEEIDGKLNELEVEKVATENSVKRKITEKDGEIKTLIGSQDQIKEEKVPLIEKRIEQTKDKIEGLEESIIEIESKKFKFQKKLIIPICLLILTSIYMWVFYGSTLYTIVHGLADAQVAIDMGGNANISVFNINAFPDAIEKGFMAFVIISLFPFLPMTAAYLFESLKGFQKYFTLAFVFIIDVLMAYQIAKTMHIVNYMNGDTVQKWPEDFIDIFVYCIVDSHFWFVIFMGFMSALLWGFLYQTITPEISHKKQASKLEENKRNKQEEKLEGLEKDLEAEEDKYSALHQSLLVSKSEKSILEEEYDFIPKTFISKKTKLEELKKLRIKKVSDRKEAILHFLEREHLPVSISSLKHRFGMLKAGWNKFLKDVYSEKIAKEKTADLDEVTEKWLTAKNNDLTSEFNLTY
;
A
#
# COMPACT_ATOMS: atom_id res chain seq x y z
N MET A 1 -20.17 17.80 -6.04
CA MET A 1 -18.78 17.33 -5.97
C MET A 1 -18.45 16.92 -4.54
N ASN A 2 -18.72 15.65 -4.24
CA ASN A 2 -18.25 14.99 -3.03
C ASN A 2 -16.97 14.25 -3.40
N THR A 3 -15.84 14.94 -3.26
CA THR A 3 -14.51 14.40 -3.60
C THR A 3 -13.70 14.22 -2.32
N LYS A 4 -13.11 13.04 -2.15
CA LYS A 4 -12.26 12.72 -1.01
C LYS A 4 -10.92 12.16 -1.49
N SER A 5 -9.83 12.73 -0.97
CA SER A 5 -8.48 12.25 -1.23
C SER A 5 -8.01 11.32 -0.12
N TYR A 6 -7.28 10.28 -0.48
CA TYR A 6 -6.70 9.31 0.43
C TYR A 6 -5.21 9.17 0.19
N PHE A 7 -4.44 9.28 1.27
CA PHE A 7 -2.98 9.14 1.29
C PHE A 7 -2.52 7.98 2.21
N SER A 8 -3.43 7.40 2.99
CA SER A 8 -3.26 6.20 3.81
C SER A 8 -4.44 5.26 3.59
N ASP A 9 -4.26 3.98 3.94
CA ASP A 9 -5.31 2.94 3.85
C ASP A 9 -5.99 2.89 2.47
N ILE A 10 -5.20 3.15 1.41
CA ILE A 10 -5.71 3.34 0.05
C ILE A 10 -6.39 2.06 -0.45
N ARG A 11 -5.77 0.90 -0.21
CA ARG A 11 -6.33 -0.40 -0.58
C ARG A 11 -7.68 -0.65 0.07
N GLU A 12 -7.79 -0.38 1.37
CA GLU A 12 -9.01 -0.56 2.15
C GLU A 12 -10.12 0.35 1.63
N ASN A 13 -9.79 1.59 1.26
CA ASN A 13 -10.74 2.52 0.64
C ASN A 13 -11.14 2.10 -0.79
N ILE A 14 -10.24 1.53 -1.59
CA ILE A 14 -10.57 0.94 -2.90
C ILE A 14 -11.56 -0.21 -2.70
N VAL A 15 -11.25 -1.16 -1.82
CA VAL A 15 -12.11 -2.32 -1.54
C VAL A 15 -13.48 -1.90 -0.99
N ALA A 16 -13.51 -0.93 -0.07
CA ALA A 16 -14.75 -0.38 0.46
C ALA A 16 -15.59 0.26 -0.67
N THR A 17 -14.97 1.02 -1.56
CA THR A 17 -15.67 1.67 -2.68
C THR A 17 -16.16 0.63 -3.70
N LEU A 18 -15.35 -0.38 -4.04
CA LEU A 18 -15.75 -1.50 -4.90
C LEU A 18 -16.94 -2.27 -4.32
N SER A 19 -17.01 -2.39 -2.98
CA SER A 19 -18.11 -3.06 -2.29
C SER A 19 -19.47 -2.39 -2.50
N GLU A 20 -19.51 -1.12 -2.91
CA GLU A 20 -20.74 -0.38 -3.20
C GLU A 20 -21.32 -0.69 -4.59
N ALA A 21 -20.51 -1.26 -5.51
CA ALA A 21 -20.91 -1.51 -6.90
C ALA A 21 -22.11 -2.45 -7.02
N LYS A 22 -23.06 -2.12 -7.89
CA LYS A 22 -24.29 -2.89 -8.12
C LYS A 22 -24.47 -3.34 -9.57
N ASP A 23 -24.04 -2.55 -10.54
CA ASP A 23 -24.35 -2.76 -11.96
C ASP A 23 -23.08 -3.02 -12.78
N GLU A 24 -22.09 -2.11 -12.72
CA GLU A 24 -20.86 -2.18 -13.52
C GLU A 24 -19.62 -1.63 -12.81
N ILE A 25 -18.48 -2.24 -13.12
CA ILE A 25 -17.14 -1.80 -12.70
C ILE A 25 -16.26 -1.78 -13.96
N LEU A 26 -15.71 -0.61 -14.28
CA LEU A 26 -14.79 -0.38 -15.40
C LEU A 26 -13.43 0.02 -14.84
N ILE A 27 -12.38 -0.76 -15.09
CA ILE A 27 -11.05 -0.54 -14.50
C ILE A 27 -9.98 -0.49 -15.57
N ALA A 28 -9.17 0.56 -15.59
CA ALA A 28 -7.95 0.63 -16.38
C ALA A 28 -6.75 0.87 -15.46
N VAL A 29 -5.93 -0.17 -15.27
CA VAL A 29 -4.78 -0.16 -14.36
C VAL A 29 -3.55 -0.81 -15.01
N ALA A 30 -2.42 -0.12 -14.98
CA ALA A 30 -1.19 -0.61 -15.59
C ALA A 30 -0.66 -1.90 -14.93
N TRP A 31 -0.53 -1.87 -13.60
CA TRP A 31 -0.10 -3.01 -12.80
C TRP A 31 -1.17 -3.38 -11.79
N PHE A 32 -1.52 -4.66 -11.80
CA PHE A 32 -2.47 -5.28 -10.91
C PHE A 32 -1.91 -6.61 -10.40
N THR A 33 -1.44 -6.60 -9.15
CA THR A 33 -0.88 -7.76 -8.45
C THR A 33 -1.37 -7.90 -7.01
N ASP A 34 -2.30 -7.05 -6.55
CA ASP A 34 -2.85 -7.09 -5.20
C ASP A 34 -3.98 -8.15 -5.10
N PRO A 35 -3.78 -9.25 -4.36
CA PRO A 35 -4.77 -10.33 -4.26
C PRO A 35 -6.04 -9.89 -3.51
N ILE A 36 -5.96 -8.90 -2.62
CA ILE A 36 -7.12 -8.46 -1.82
C ILE A 36 -8.11 -7.69 -2.71
N ILE A 37 -7.60 -6.82 -3.57
CA ILE A 37 -8.43 -6.11 -4.55
C ILE A 37 -8.99 -7.11 -5.58
N TYR A 38 -8.18 -8.07 -6.01
CA TYR A 38 -8.60 -9.14 -6.92
C TYR A 38 -9.75 -9.98 -6.35
N GLU A 39 -9.67 -10.42 -5.09
CA GLU A 39 -10.75 -11.16 -4.41
C GLU A 39 -12.03 -10.33 -4.27
N ALA A 40 -11.90 -9.02 -4.02
CA ALA A 40 -13.05 -8.12 -3.97
C ALA A 40 -13.79 -8.05 -5.32
N LEU A 41 -13.04 -8.04 -6.43
CA LEU A 41 -13.62 -8.12 -7.78
C LEU A 41 -14.26 -9.49 -8.06
N GLU A 42 -13.59 -10.58 -7.69
CA GLU A 42 -14.13 -11.95 -7.84
C GLU A 42 -15.49 -12.08 -7.13
N LYS A 43 -15.61 -11.58 -5.90
CA LYS A 43 -16.88 -11.54 -5.16
C LYS A 43 -17.96 -10.73 -5.89
N LYS A 44 -17.60 -9.63 -6.54
CA LYS A 44 -18.54 -8.77 -7.26
C LYS A 44 -19.04 -9.41 -8.56
N VAL A 45 -18.16 -10.05 -9.31
CA VAL A 45 -18.54 -10.81 -10.52
C VAL A 45 -19.47 -11.96 -10.16
N ASN A 46 -19.16 -12.73 -9.11
CA ASN A 46 -20.03 -13.79 -8.61
C ASN A 46 -21.39 -13.27 -8.09
N SER A 47 -21.47 -12.00 -7.68
CA SER A 47 -22.72 -11.34 -7.29
C SER A 47 -23.52 -10.79 -8.48
N GLY A 48 -23.03 -10.98 -9.72
CA GLY A 48 -23.69 -10.55 -10.96
C GLY A 48 -23.31 -9.15 -11.46
N VAL A 49 -22.33 -8.48 -10.83
CA VAL A 49 -21.85 -7.16 -11.27
C VAL A 49 -20.98 -7.31 -12.51
N LYS A 50 -21.21 -6.50 -13.55
CA LYS A 50 -20.42 -6.56 -14.79
C LYS A 50 -19.04 -5.96 -14.57
N LEU A 51 -17.99 -6.76 -14.78
CA LEU A 51 -16.60 -6.29 -14.68
C LEU A 51 -15.98 -6.19 -16.07
N GLN A 52 -15.46 -5.00 -16.41
CA GLN A 52 -14.57 -4.80 -17.55
C GLN A 52 -13.22 -4.29 -17.04
N LEU A 53 -12.16 -5.05 -17.29
CA LEU A 53 -10.82 -4.77 -16.78
C LEU A 53 -9.83 -4.68 -17.93
N ILE A 54 -9.13 -3.54 -18.02
CA ILE A 54 -8.02 -3.31 -18.94
C ILE A 54 -6.73 -3.27 -18.12
N ILE A 55 -5.78 -4.14 -18.47
CA ILE A 55 -4.45 -4.21 -17.86
C ILE A 55 -3.35 -4.16 -18.92
N ALA A 56 -2.16 -3.70 -18.55
CA ALA A 56 -1.01 -3.81 -19.44
C ALA A 56 -0.56 -5.28 -19.53
N ASP A 57 -0.15 -5.72 -20.71
CA ASP A 57 0.41 -7.05 -20.92
C ASP A 57 1.88 -7.06 -20.46
N ASN A 58 2.08 -7.35 -19.18
CA ASN A 58 3.39 -7.41 -18.55
C ASN A 58 3.51 -8.66 -17.66
N GLU A 59 4.75 -9.06 -17.40
CA GLU A 59 5.05 -10.26 -16.60
C GLU A 59 4.54 -10.17 -15.15
N ASP A 60 4.50 -8.96 -14.58
CA ASP A 60 4.04 -8.78 -13.20
C ASP A 60 2.57 -9.14 -13.03
N ASN A 61 1.72 -8.78 -14.00
CA ASN A 61 0.30 -9.10 -13.98
C ASN A 61 0.03 -10.60 -14.09
N LYS A 62 0.97 -11.43 -14.58
CA LYS A 62 0.82 -12.90 -14.59
C LYS A 62 0.83 -13.54 -13.20
N ARG A 63 1.13 -12.78 -12.15
CA ARG A 63 1.06 -13.24 -10.75
C ARG A 63 -0.37 -13.46 -10.26
N LEU A 64 -1.36 -12.89 -10.94
CA LEU A 64 -2.78 -13.11 -10.69
C LEU A 64 -3.41 -13.86 -11.86
N ASP A 65 -4.35 -14.75 -11.57
CA ASP A 65 -5.00 -15.61 -12.55
C ASP A 65 -6.21 -14.91 -13.20
N PHE A 66 -5.96 -13.95 -14.09
CA PHE A 66 -7.04 -13.25 -14.79
C PHE A 66 -7.92 -14.16 -15.67
N ASP A 67 -7.44 -15.34 -16.04
CA ASP A 67 -8.23 -16.33 -16.78
C ASP A 67 -9.33 -16.92 -15.89
N LYS A 68 -9.07 -17.11 -14.59
CA LYS A 68 -10.11 -17.44 -13.60
C LYS A 68 -11.22 -16.39 -13.53
N LEU A 69 -10.87 -15.10 -13.48
CA LEU A 69 -11.86 -14.01 -13.52
C LEU A 69 -12.68 -14.02 -14.82
N SER A 70 -12.02 -14.29 -15.95
CA SER A 70 -12.68 -14.41 -17.24
C SER A 70 -13.67 -15.59 -17.27
N ASN A 71 -13.30 -16.73 -16.69
CA ASN A 71 -14.13 -17.93 -16.64
C ASN A 71 -15.41 -17.76 -15.81
N ILE A 72 -15.42 -16.85 -14.83
CA ILE A 72 -16.61 -16.52 -14.04
C ILE A 72 -17.42 -15.35 -14.61
N GLY A 73 -17.05 -14.83 -15.79
CA GLY A 73 -17.84 -13.86 -16.55
C GLY A 73 -17.32 -12.42 -16.57
N ALA A 74 -16.08 -12.16 -16.12
CA ALA A 74 -15.44 -10.85 -16.30
C ALA A 74 -14.89 -10.68 -17.72
N ASN A 75 -14.93 -9.46 -18.25
CA ASN A 75 -14.30 -9.12 -19.53
C ASN A 75 -12.90 -8.55 -19.27
N ILE A 76 -11.86 -9.31 -19.61
CA ILE A 76 -10.47 -8.90 -19.40
C ILE A 76 -9.82 -8.55 -20.75
N THR A 77 -9.22 -7.37 -20.85
CA THR A 77 -8.46 -6.92 -22.02
C THR A 77 -7.02 -6.64 -21.61
N LYS A 78 -6.05 -7.21 -22.33
CA LYS A 78 -4.62 -6.97 -22.12
C LYS A 78 -4.08 -6.08 -23.25
N ILE A 79 -3.35 -5.02 -22.91
CA ILE A 79 -2.77 -4.08 -23.88
C ILE A 79 -1.26 -4.30 -23.95
N GLY A 80 -0.78 -4.72 -25.14
CA GLY A 80 0.64 -4.97 -25.44
C GLY A 80 1.50 -3.71 -25.54
N ARG A 81 2.82 -3.90 -25.66
CA ARG A 81 3.82 -2.81 -25.69
C ARG A 81 3.86 -2.00 -27.00
N ASP A 82 3.13 -2.41 -28.02
CA ASP A 82 3.15 -1.79 -29.35
C ASP A 82 2.52 -0.36 -29.37
N TYR A 83 1.95 0.09 -28.23
CA TYR A 83 1.23 1.36 -28.07
C TYR A 83 1.87 2.34 -27.08
N GLY A 84 3.09 2.06 -26.62
CA GLY A 84 3.61 2.69 -25.41
C GLY A 84 2.96 2.08 -24.15
N ILE A 85 3.44 2.48 -22.97
CA ILE A 85 3.00 1.84 -21.73
C ILE A 85 1.63 2.41 -21.32
N MET A 86 0.58 1.60 -21.38
CA MET A 86 -0.72 1.92 -20.76
C MET A 86 -0.50 2.11 -19.25
N HIS A 87 -0.44 3.37 -18.81
CA HIS A 87 -0.05 3.76 -17.45
C HIS A 87 -1.21 4.32 -16.61
N HIS A 88 -2.45 4.17 -17.06
CA HIS A 88 -3.63 4.60 -16.28
C HIS A 88 -3.75 3.83 -14.96
N LYS A 89 -4.36 4.46 -13.95
CA LYS A 89 -4.82 3.83 -12.71
C LYS A 89 -6.16 4.44 -12.29
N PHE A 90 -7.22 4.08 -12.97
CA PHE A 90 -8.56 4.54 -12.62
C PHE A 90 -9.60 3.42 -12.65
N CYS A 91 -10.70 3.66 -11.92
CA CYS A 91 -11.84 2.78 -11.83
C CYS A 91 -13.13 3.62 -11.83
N VAL A 92 -14.10 3.26 -12.67
CA VAL A 92 -15.44 3.84 -12.71
C VAL A 92 -16.44 2.79 -12.25
N ILE A 93 -17.29 3.15 -11.30
CA ILE A 93 -18.29 2.25 -10.70
C ILE A 93 -19.67 2.84 -10.91
N ASP A 94 -20.58 2.03 -11.47
CA ASP A 94 -22.00 2.34 -11.72
C ASP A 94 -22.26 3.70 -12.41
N SER A 95 -21.29 4.20 -13.19
CA SER A 95 -21.28 5.56 -13.77
C SER A 95 -21.52 6.69 -12.75
N LYS A 96 -21.19 6.47 -11.47
CA LYS A 96 -21.48 7.41 -10.36
C LYS A 96 -20.29 7.68 -9.45
N ILE A 97 -19.29 6.80 -9.47
CA ILE A 97 -18.10 6.91 -8.63
C ILE A 97 -16.88 6.73 -9.51
N LEU A 98 -15.92 7.66 -9.39
CA LEU A 98 -14.61 7.57 -10.01
C LEU A 98 -13.54 7.44 -8.92
N ILE A 99 -12.68 6.44 -9.04
CA ILE A 99 -11.43 6.33 -8.30
C ILE A 99 -10.30 6.62 -9.28
N ASN A 100 -9.45 7.59 -8.99
CA ASN A 100 -8.30 7.94 -9.84
C ASN A 100 -7.11 8.40 -9.00
N GLY A 101 -5.89 8.08 -9.41
CA GLY A 101 -4.69 8.50 -8.68
C GLY A 101 -3.39 7.93 -9.24
N SER A 102 -2.35 7.95 -8.41
CA SER A 102 -1.04 7.38 -8.73
C SER A 102 -0.96 5.87 -8.43
N TYR A 103 -1.85 5.39 -7.54
CA TYR A 103 -1.82 4.05 -6.96
C TYR A 103 -2.01 2.93 -8.00
N ASN A 104 -0.95 2.17 -8.29
CA ASN A 104 -1.07 0.89 -8.98
C ASN A 104 -1.68 -0.16 -8.05
N TRP A 105 -2.50 -1.07 -8.57
CA TRP A 105 -3.22 -2.07 -7.76
C TRP A 105 -2.32 -3.25 -7.39
N THR A 106 -1.23 -2.95 -6.68
CA THR A 106 -0.15 -3.89 -6.36
C THR A 106 0.09 -3.93 -4.86
N VAL A 107 0.53 -5.08 -4.35
CA VAL A 107 0.91 -5.21 -2.93
C VAL A 107 2.01 -4.22 -2.53
N ASN A 108 2.93 -3.92 -3.45
CA ASN A 108 4.01 -2.98 -3.20
C ASN A 108 3.51 -1.54 -3.04
N ALA A 109 2.55 -1.11 -3.86
CA ALA A 109 1.91 0.20 -3.72
C ALA A 109 1.19 0.34 -2.37
N SER A 110 0.61 -0.74 -1.84
CA SER A 110 -0.06 -0.75 -0.54
C SER A 110 0.89 -0.60 0.66
N LYS A 111 2.13 -1.10 0.55
CA LYS A 111 3.02 -1.29 1.70
C LYS A 111 4.23 -0.35 1.72
N ASN A 112 4.74 0.03 0.54
CA ASN A 112 6.08 0.60 0.42
C ASN A 112 6.13 1.94 -0.34
N ASN A 113 5.10 2.28 -1.12
CA ASN A 113 5.11 3.51 -1.92
C ASN A 113 4.27 4.62 -1.25
N ASN A 114 4.71 5.87 -1.43
CA ASN A 114 3.87 7.03 -1.15
C ASN A 114 3.00 7.31 -2.37
N GLU A 115 1.72 6.93 -2.27
CA GLU A 115 0.75 7.01 -3.36
C GLU A 115 -0.47 7.82 -2.91
N ASN A 116 -1.33 8.18 -3.85
CA ASN A 116 -2.63 8.77 -3.52
C ASN A 116 -3.73 8.25 -4.45
N ILE A 117 -4.96 8.30 -3.95
CA ILE A 117 -6.18 8.20 -4.76
C ILE A 117 -7.14 9.34 -4.42
N MET A 118 -7.99 9.67 -5.37
CA MET A 118 -9.17 10.50 -5.19
C MET A 118 -10.39 9.64 -5.49
N VAL A 119 -11.35 9.62 -4.58
CA VAL A 119 -12.69 9.07 -4.79
C VAL A 119 -13.62 10.26 -5.04
N ILE A 120 -14.14 10.34 -6.26
CA ILE A 120 -14.98 11.43 -6.75
C ILE A 120 -16.39 10.90 -6.94
N ARG A 121 -17.37 11.62 -6.37
CA ARG A 121 -18.80 11.35 -6.46
C ARG A 121 -19.54 12.62 -6.85
N GLU A 122 -20.69 12.45 -7.49
CA GLU A 122 -21.58 13.55 -7.90
C GLU A 122 -20.88 14.57 -8.81
N ASP A 123 -20.16 14.05 -9.80
CA ASP A 123 -19.54 14.80 -10.88
C ASP A 123 -19.70 14.03 -12.19
N ASP A 124 -20.94 14.02 -12.67
CA ASP A 124 -21.36 13.20 -13.81
C ASP A 124 -20.54 13.50 -15.07
N GLN A 125 -20.15 14.77 -15.28
CA GLN A 125 -19.34 15.15 -16.43
C GLN A 125 -17.95 14.50 -16.40
N LEU A 126 -17.24 14.61 -15.28
CA LEU A 126 -15.91 14.02 -15.16
C LEU A 126 -15.96 12.49 -15.20
N ILE A 127 -16.95 11.88 -14.55
CA ILE A 127 -17.15 10.43 -14.55
C ILE A 127 -17.42 9.93 -15.97
N GLU A 128 -18.27 10.61 -16.74
CA GLU A 128 -18.53 10.29 -18.13
C GLU A 128 -17.30 10.47 -19.02
N ASP A 129 -16.44 11.46 -18.76
CA ASP A 129 -15.20 11.63 -19.54
C ASP A 129 -14.21 10.49 -19.29
N TYR A 130 -14.05 10.02 -18.05
CA TYR A 130 -13.26 8.82 -17.75
C TYR A 130 -13.87 7.54 -18.32
N LYS A 131 -15.21 7.43 -18.28
CA LYS A 131 -15.93 6.31 -18.90
C LYS A 131 -15.71 6.28 -20.41
N LYS A 132 -15.80 7.43 -21.10
CA LYS A 132 -15.45 7.54 -22.52
C LYS A 132 -14.01 7.13 -22.78
N GLN A 133 -13.06 7.62 -21.97
CA GLN A 133 -11.66 7.24 -22.12
C GLN A 133 -11.44 5.73 -21.97
N PHE A 134 -12.15 5.07 -21.05
CA PHE A 134 -12.12 3.61 -20.93
C PHE A 134 -12.56 2.91 -22.22
N TYR A 135 -13.67 3.35 -22.82
CA TYR A 135 -14.15 2.78 -24.08
C TYR A 135 -13.24 3.11 -25.27
N ASN A 136 -12.61 4.29 -25.30
CA ASN A 136 -11.59 4.62 -26.29
C ASN A 136 -10.41 3.62 -26.23
N LEU A 137 -9.92 3.30 -25.03
CA LEU A 137 -8.86 2.30 -24.85
C LEU A 137 -9.30 0.90 -25.35
N LEU A 138 -10.56 0.52 -25.16
CA LEU A 138 -11.08 -0.75 -25.70
C LEU A 138 -11.20 -0.74 -27.23
N GLU A 139 -11.65 0.37 -27.81
CA GLU A 139 -11.76 0.53 -29.26
C GLU A 139 -10.39 0.53 -29.93
N GLU A 140 -9.40 1.22 -29.35
CA GLU A 140 -8.01 1.16 -29.81
C GLU A 140 -7.60 -0.31 -29.96
N VAL A 141 -7.67 -1.12 -28.88
CA VAL A 141 -7.31 -2.54 -28.93
C VAL A 141 -8.04 -3.33 -30.03
N LYS A 142 -9.33 -3.06 -30.26
CA LYS A 142 -10.13 -3.73 -31.30
C LYS A 142 -9.67 -3.36 -32.71
N THR A 143 -9.52 -2.07 -33.00
CA THR A 143 -9.10 -1.58 -34.33
C THR A 143 -7.73 -2.13 -34.73
N LEU A 144 -6.89 -2.49 -33.76
CA LEU A 144 -5.55 -3.00 -33.98
C LEU A 144 -5.52 -4.51 -34.22
N ASN A 145 -6.39 -5.26 -33.54
CA ASN A 145 -6.63 -6.66 -33.86
C ASN A 145 -7.27 -6.83 -35.26
N GLU A 146 -8.03 -5.84 -35.73
CA GLU A 146 -8.59 -5.81 -37.10
C GLU A 146 -7.58 -5.35 -38.18
N ASN A 147 -6.55 -4.59 -37.80
CA ASN A 147 -5.48 -4.13 -38.72
C ASN A 147 -4.34 -5.16 -38.91
N ILE A 148 -4.45 -6.35 -38.31
CA ILE A 148 -3.58 -7.52 -38.56
C ILE A 148 -4.33 -8.50 -39.47
N GLU A 149 -4.80 -8.04 -40.62
CA GLU A 149 -5.19 -8.89 -41.74
C GLU A 149 -5.27 -8.04 -43.02
N VAL A 150 -4.16 -7.96 -43.79
CA VAL A 150 -4.09 -8.12 -45.26
C VAL A 150 -2.61 -8.06 -45.67
N THR A 151 -1.98 -9.23 -45.81
CA THR A 151 -1.14 -9.55 -46.97
C THR A 151 -1.29 -11.05 -47.25
N GLU A 152 -1.87 -11.36 -48.40
CA GLU A 152 -2.20 -12.69 -48.89
C GLU A 152 -0.99 -13.63 -49.11
N PRO A 153 -1.24 -14.95 -49.24
CA PRO A 153 -0.39 -15.99 -48.70
C PRO A 153 0.63 -16.54 -49.70
N ILE A 154 1.85 -16.81 -49.23
CA ILE A 154 2.77 -17.74 -49.89
C ILE A 154 2.86 -19.01 -49.05
N SER A 155 2.09 -20.00 -49.50
CA SER A 155 2.39 -21.44 -49.52
C SER A 155 3.39 -21.97 -48.47
N ALA A 156 2.84 -22.40 -47.34
CA ALA A 156 3.20 -23.66 -46.69
C ALA A 156 2.05 -24.02 -45.75
N LYS A 157 1.11 -24.82 -46.27
CA LYS A 157 0.13 -25.52 -45.44
C LYS A 157 0.89 -26.54 -44.57
N GLU A 158 1.38 -26.10 -43.42
CA GLU A 158 1.23 -26.94 -42.24
C GLU A 158 -0.14 -26.61 -41.68
N GLU A 159 -1.13 -27.34 -42.17
CA GLU A 159 -2.40 -27.49 -41.49
C GLU A 159 -2.06 -27.92 -40.06
N ILE A 160 -2.21 -27.00 -39.10
CA ILE A 160 -2.71 -27.40 -37.78
C ILE A 160 -4.08 -27.99 -38.10
N VAL A 161 -4.03 -29.27 -38.43
CA VAL A 161 -5.14 -30.19 -38.25
C VAL A 161 -5.61 -29.87 -36.84
N ILE A 162 -6.74 -29.16 -36.76
CA ILE A 162 -7.73 -29.48 -35.73
C ILE A 162 -7.78 -30.99 -35.85
N GLN A 163 -7.05 -31.68 -34.98
CA GLN A 163 -7.30 -33.09 -34.78
C GLN A 163 -8.77 -33.03 -34.39
N GLN A 164 -9.62 -33.41 -35.36
CA GLN A 164 -10.84 -34.10 -35.02
C GLN A 164 -10.45 -34.97 -33.84
N PRO A 165 -11.12 -34.78 -32.68
CA PRO A 165 -10.70 -35.43 -31.44
C PRO A 165 -10.33 -36.84 -31.83
N LYS A 166 -9.04 -37.22 -31.65
CA LYS A 166 -8.54 -38.56 -31.99
C LYS A 166 -9.67 -39.48 -31.64
N THR A 167 -10.27 -40.13 -32.64
CA THR A 167 -11.42 -41.01 -32.46
C THR A 167 -11.12 -41.79 -31.20
N ASP A 168 -11.94 -41.57 -30.17
CA ASP A 168 -11.69 -42.09 -28.82
C ASP A 168 -11.29 -43.55 -29.04
N LYS A 169 -10.13 -44.01 -28.53
CA LYS A 169 -9.61 -45.35 -28.88
C LYS A 169 -10.67 -46.45 -28.64
N PHE A 170 -11.59 -46.15 -27.71
CA PHE A 170 -12.86 -46.83 -27.48
C PHE A 170 -13.83 -46.94 -28.68
N GLU A 171 -14.03 -45.88 -29.47
CA GLU A 171 -14.80 -45.91 -30.72
C GLU A 171 -14.13 -46.76 -31.80
N GLU A 172 -12.80 -46.81 -31.85
CA GLU A 172 -12.06 -47.75 -32.72
C GLU A 172 -12.26 -49.20 -32.26
N ASP A 173 -12.21 -49.47 -30.94
CA ASP A 173 -12.42 -50.82 -30.40
C ASP A 173 -13.86 -51.35 -30.63
N ILE A 174 -14.87 -50.48 -30.65
CA ILE A 174 -16.24 -50.85 -31.06
C ILE A 174 -16.32 -51.09 -32.58
N LYS A 175 -15.66 -50.26 -33.38
CA LYS A 175 -15.59 -50.45 -34.84
C LYS A 175 -14.89 -51.76 -35.21
N ASP A 176 -13.97 -52.25 -34.40
CA ASP A 176 -13.31 -53.54 -34.60
C ASP A 176 -14.29 -54.72 -34.44
N LEU A 177 -15.22 -54.66 -33.48
CA LEU A 177 -16.27 -55.68 -33.33
C LEU A 177 -17.18 -55.70 -34.57
N ASP A 178 -17.51 -54.52 -35.09
CA ASP A 178 -18.32 -54.37 -36.30
C ASP A 178 -17.57 -54.82 -37.56
N PHE A 179 -16.26 -54.56 -37.61
CA PHE A 179 -15.40 -55.01 -38.70
C PHE A 179 -15.32 -56.54 -38.75
N GLU A 180 -15.10 -57.19 -37.60
CA GLU A 180 -15.09 -58.65 -37.47
C GLU A 180 -16.43 -59.28 -37.86
N TRP A 181 -17.53 -58.65 -37.46
CA TRP A 181 -18.87 -59.04 -37.91
C TRP A 181 -19.02 -58.95 -39.44
N ASN A 182 -18.64 -57.82 -40.04
CA ASN A 182 -18.76 -57.62 -41.48
C ASN A 182 -17.89 -58.61 -42.28
N LEU A 183 -16.69 -58.91 -41.78
CA LEU A 183 -15.80 -59.90 -42.40
C LEU A 183 -16.40 -61.31 -42.34
N PHE A 184 -17.00 -61.67 -41.19
CA PHE A 184 -17.69 -62.94 -41.04
C PHE A 184 -18.88 -63.05 -42.00
N ILE A 185 -19.76 -62.05 -42.05
CA ILE A 185 -20.91 -62.05 -42.96
C ILE A 185 -20.48 -62.15 -44.43
N ASN A 186 -19.42 -61.42 -44.83
CA ASN A 186 -18.87 -61.50 -46.17
C ASN A 186 -18.38 -62.91 -46.53
N SER A 187 -17.78 -63.63 -45.58
CA SER A 187 -17.30 -65.00 -45.80
C SER A 187 -18.42 -66.03 -46.02
N GLN A 188 -19.65 -65.72 -45.60
CA GLN A 188 -20.80 -66.63 -45.71
C GLN A 188 -21.56 -66.50 -47.03
N VAL A 189 -21.20 -65.53 -47.88
CA VAL A 189 -21.81 -65.30 -49.18
C VAL A 189 -21.04 -66.10 -50.25
N LYS A 190 -21.71 -66.96 -51.01
CA LYS A 190 -21.09 -67.72 -52.13
C LYS A 190 -20.41 -66.78 -53.15
N GLU A 191 -19.35 -67.26 -53.80
CA GLU A 191 -18.70 -66.57 -54.93
C GLU A 191 -19.72 -66.25 -56.03
N ILE A 192 -19.57 -65.08 -56.63
CA ILE A 192 -20.50 -64.51 -57.61
C ILE A 192 -20.03 -64.90 -59.01
N ASP A 193 -20.93 -65.43 -59.83
CA ASP A 193 -20.74 -65.44 -61.28
C ASP A 193 -21.08 -64.04 -61.82
N GLU A 194 -20.04 -63.20 -61.94
CA GLU A 194 -20.17 -61.82 -62.40
C GLU A 194 -20.70 -61.74 -63.84
N GLU A 195 -20.38 -62.73 -64.66
CA GLU A 195 -20.82 -62.83 -66.04
C GLU A 195 -22.30 -63.17 -66.12
N GLU A 196 -22.80 -64.08 -65.27
CA GLU A 196 -24.22 -64.40 -65.16
C GLU A 196 -25.05 -63.16 -64.75
N LEU A 197 -24.60 -62.41 -63.73
CA LEU A 197 -25.31 -61.21 -63.26
C LEU A 197 -25.29 -60.07 -64.29
N PHE A 198 -24.17 -59.88 -64.99
CA PHE A 198 -24.08 -58.90 -66.06
C PHE A 198 -25.03 -59.25 -67.21
N ASN A 199 -25.02 -60.50 -67.66
CA ASN A 199 -25.89 -60.98 -68.73
C ASN A 199 -27.38 -60.91 -68.35
N LEU A 200 -27.71 -61.20 -67.08
CA LEU A 200 -29.06 -61.04 -66.55
C LEU A 200 -29.50 -59.57 -66.64
N GLY A 201 -28.65 -58.63 -66.21
CA GLY A 201 -28.93 -57.20 -66.29
C GLY A 201 -29.17 -56.71 -67.72
N TYR A 202 -28.36 -57.17 -68.67
CA TYR A 202 -28.53 -56.84 -70.09
C TYR A 202 -29.86 -57.38 -70.65
N LYS A 203 -30.14 -58.67 -70.41
CA LYS A 203 -31.35 -59.35 -70.90
C LYS A 203 -32.63 -58.75 -70.32
N ARG A 204 -32.63 -58.41 -69.03
CA ARG A 204 -33.79 -57.76 -68.38
C ARG A 204 -34.05 -56.36 -68.92
N ALA A 205 -32.99 -55.62 -69.23
CA ALA A 205 -33.13 -54.33 -69.88
C ALA A 205 -33.69 -54.48 -71.30
N GLU A 206 -33.29 -55.53 -72.03
CA GLU A 206 -33.82 -55.88 -73.35
C GLU A 206 -35.32 -56.20 -73.33
N GLU A 207 -35.74 -57.10 -72.43
CA GLU A 207 -37.13 -57.53 -72.27
C GLU A 207 -38.08 -56.36 -71.92
N ASN A 208 -37.56 -55.31 -71.29
CA ASN A 208 -38.35 -54.21 -70.75
C ASN A 208 -38.03 -52.84 -71.35
N HIS A 209 -37.30 -52.79 -72.47
CA HIS A 209 -36.89 -51.55 -73.13
C HIS A 209 -36.20 -50.54 -72.17
N GLY A 210 -35.43 -51.08 -71.23
CA GLY A 210 -34.70 -50.32 -70.23
C GLY A 210 -35.58 -49.41 -69.36
N ASP A 211 -36.77 -49.87 -68.96
CA ASP A 211 -37.61 -49.20 -67.96
C ASP A 211 -36.95 -49.27 -66.56
N PRO A 212 -36.51 -48.13 -65.99
CA PRO A 212 -35.85 -48.09 -64.69
C PRO A 212 -36.72 -48.56 -63.52
N GLN A 213 -38.05 -48.60 -63.62
CA GLN A 213 -38.90 -49.04 -62.50
C GLN A 213 -38.85 -50.56 -62.30
N ILE A 214 -38.61 -51.33 -63.37
CA ILE A 214 -38.64 -52.80 -63.36
C ILE A 214 -37.39 -53.38 -62.68
N ILE A 215 -36.28 -52.63 -62.64
CA ILE A 215 -35.06 -53.08 -61.95
C ILE A 215 -35.31 -53.32 -60.45
N LYS A 216 -36.28 -52.65 -59.82
CA LYS A 216 -36.60 -52.83 -58.40
C LYS A 216 -37.01 -54.26 -58.07
N GLU A 217 -37.85 -54.86 -58.90
CA GLU A 217 -38.33 -56.24 -58.71
C GLU A 217 -37.18 -57.24 -58.84
N GLU A 218 -36.27 -57.02 -59.79
CA GLU A 218 -35.07 -57.84 -59.96
C GLU A 218 -34.08 -57.68 -58.78
N LEU A 219 -33.95 -56.47 -58.22
CA LEU A 219 -33.15 -56.24 -57.02
C LEU A 219 -33.73 -56.97 -55.79
N ASP A 220 -35.06 -57.02 -55.63
CA ASP A 220 -35.72 -57.77 -54.55
C ASP A 220 -35.57 -59.29 -54.72
N VAL A 221 -35.64 -59.80 -55.95
CA VAL A 221 -35.35 -61.22 -56.25
C VAL A 221 -33.89 -61.56 -55.95
N LEU A 222 -32.96 -60.70 -56.37
CA LEU A 222 -31.53 -60.90 -56.13
C LEU A 222 -31.20 -60.85 -54.63
N TYR A 223 -31.84 -59.94 -53.88
CA TYR A 223 -31.73 -59.86 -52.42
C TYR A 223 -32.29 -61.11 -51.72
N SER A 224 -33.43 -61.62 -52.16
CA SER A 224 -34.03 -62.85 -51.62
C SER A 224 -33.19 -64.09 -51.91
N LYS A 225 -32.60 -64.18 -53.11
CA LYS A 225 -31.64 -65.25 -53.47
C LYS A 225 -30.40 -65.19 -52.59
N LEU A 226 -29.90 -63.99 -52.34
CA LEU A 226 -28.74 -63.75 -51.48
C LEU A 226 -29.00 -64.18 -50.03
N LEU A 227 -30.17 -63.87 -49.48
CA LEU A 227 -30.58 -64.33 -48.14
C LEU A 227 -30.60 -65.87 -48.05
N ASN A 228 -31.15 -66.55 -49.05
CA ASN A 228 -31.19 -68.02 -49.08
C ASN A 228 -29.80 -68.66 -49.28
N ASP A 229 -28.86 -67.96 -49.94
CA ASP A 229 -27.49 -68.42 -50.14
C ASP A 229 -26.62 -68.30 -48.87
N THR A 230 -27.08 -67.60 -47.83
CA THR A 230 -26.39 -67.50 -46.53
C THR A 230 -26.62 -68.69 -45.59
N GLN A 231 -27.05 -69.86 -46.08
CA GLN A 231 -27.21 -71.06 -45.25
C GLN A 231 -25.88 -71.47 -44.57
N THR A 232 -25.85 -71.35 -43.25
CA THR A 232 -24.62 -71.44 -42.45
C THR A 232 -24.31 -72.84 -41.92
N ASP A 233 -23.04 -73.22 -41.97
CA ASP A 233 -22.43 -74.28 -41.18
C ASP A 233 -22.44 -73.92 -39.69
N THR A 234 -23.05 -74.76 -38.85
CA THR A 234 -23.12 -74.58 -37.39
C THR A 234 -21.73 -74.51 -36.75
N GLY A 235 -20.73 -75.20 -37.31
CA GLY A 235 -19.36 -75.18 -36.80
C GLY A 235 -18.63 -73.83 -37.00
N LEU A 236 -18.98 -73.07 -38.04
CA LEU A 236 -18.43 -71.73 -38.28
C LEU A 236 -19.06 -70.67 -37.36
N LYS A 237 -20.36 -70.79 -37.08
CA LYS A 237 -21.06 -69.92 -36.11
C LYS A 237 -20.45 -70.04 -34.72
N ASP A 238 -20.19 -71.25 -34.23
CA ASP A 238 -19.60 -71.45 -32.90
C ASP A 238 -18.16 -70.91 -32.80
N LYS A 239 -17.34 -71.05 -33.85
CA LYS A 239 -16.00 -70.43 -33.91
C LYS A 239 -16.06 -68.91 -33.86
N PHE A 240 -17.00 -68.31 -34.58
CA PHE A 240 -17.16 -66.86 -34.58
C PHE A 240 -17.68 -66.34 -33.23
N ARG A 241 -18.63 -67.05 -32.59
CA ARG A 241 -19.08 -66.75 -31.22
C ARG A 241 -17.90 -66.67 -30.25
N HIS A 242 -17.04 -67.70 -30.23
CA HIS A 242 -15.86 -67.71 -29.37
C HIS A 242 -14.91 -66.53 -29.67
N LYS A 243 -14.69 -66.21 -30.96
CA LYS A 243 -13.84 -65.09 -31.38
C LYS A 243 -14.38 -63.74 -30.88
N ILE A 244 -15.69 -63.52 -30.98
CA ILE A 244 -16.34 -62.29 -30.49
C ILE A 244 -16.29 -62.21 -28.96
N GLU A 245 -16.48 -63.32 -28.25
CA GLU A 245 -16.35 -63.36 -26.79
C GLU A 245 -14.93 -63.03 -26.32
N GLU A 246 -13.90 -63.63 -26.94
CA GLU A 246 -12.50 -63.31 -26.65
C GLU A 246 -12.18 -61.84 -26.93
N ARG A 247 -12.62 -61.30 -28.07
CA ARG A 247 -12.39 -59.89 -28.42
C ARG A 247 -13.08 -58.95 -27.43
N THR A 248 -14.33 -59.25 -27.04
CA THR A 248 -15.08 -58.46 -26.05
C THR A 248 -14.36 -58.46 -24.70
N ASN A 249 -13.93 -59.64 -24.22
CA ASN A 249 -13.21 -59.75 -22.95
C ASN A 249 -11.89 -58.97 -22.97
N PHE A 250 -11.16 -59.03 -24.08
CA PHE A 250 -9.95 -58.22 -24.28
C PHE A 250 -10.24 -56.72 -24.19
N THR A 251 -11.28 -56.23 -24.87
CA THR A 251 -11.66 -54.81 -24.83
C THR A 251 -12.11 -54.37 -23.43
N ILE A 252 -12.91 -55.19 -22.72
CA ILE A 252 -13.32 -54.90 -21.34
C ILE A 252 -12.13 -54.84 -20.39
N ASN A 253 -11.17 -55.76 -20.52
CA ASN A 253 -9.95 -55.75 -19.73
C ASN A 253 -9.12 -54.50 -20.01
N TYR A 254 -8.95 -54.13 -21.28
CA TYR A 254 -8.26 -52.91 -21.67
C TYR A 254 -8.90 -51.65 -21.07
N ILE A 255 -10.22 -51.50 -21.17
CA ILE A 255 -10.97 -50.37 -20.57
C ILE A 255 -10.76 -50.35 -19.05
N THR A 256 -10.77 -51.53 -18.43
CA THR A 256 -10.59 -51.68 -17.00
C THR A 256 -9.20 -51.24 -16.56
N GLU A 257 -8.14 -51.73 -17.22
CA GLU A 257 -6.76 -51.34 -16.94
C GLU A 257 -6.52 -49.84 -17.18
N GLU A 258 -7.06 -49.27 -18.26
CA GLU A 258 -6.92 -47.85 -18.58
C GLU A 258 -7.53 -46.97 -17.47
N ILE A 259 -8.77 -47.28 -17.06
CA ILE A 259 -9.46 -46.46 -16.05
C ILE A 259 -8.90 -46.70 -14.65
N ASP A 260 -8.54 -47.93 -14.31
CA ASP A 260 -7.92 -48.23 -13.01
C ASP A 260 -6.52 -47.57 -12.91
N GLY A 261 -5.80 -47.46 -14.03
CA GLY A 261 -4.59 -46.65 -14.13
C GLY A 261 -4.85 -45.18 -13.79
N LYS A 262 -5.86 -44.56 -14.43
CA LYS A 262 -6.25 -43.16 -14.14
C LYS A 262 -6.73 -42.96 -12.70
N LEU A 263 -7.43 -43.94 -12.12
CA LEU A 263 -7.86 -43.90 -10.71
C LEU A 263 -6.67 -43.93 -9.75
N ASN A 264 -5.66 -44.75 -10.04
CA ASN A 264 -4.43 -44.79 -9.24
C ASN A 264 -3.64 -43.49 -9.35
N GLU A 265 -3.50 -42.92 -10.55
CA GLU A 265 -2.88 -41.60 -10.75
C GLU A 265 -3.60 -40.52 -9.94
N LEU A 266 -4.94 -40.52 -9.94
CA LEU A 266 -5.76 -39.58 -9.19
C LEU A 266 -5.57 -39.73 -7.66
N GLU A 267 -5.42 -40.95 -7.14
CA GLU A 267 -5.14 -41.19 -5.71
C GLU A 267 -3.74 -40.68 -5.33
N VAL A 268 -2.74 -40.88 -6.19
CA VAL A 268 -1.39 -40.34 -6.00
C VAL A 268 -1.40 -38.80 -6.01
N GLU A 269 -2.11 -38.18 -6.96
CA GLU A 269 -2.29 -36.73 -7.06
C GLU A 269 -2.93 -36.15 -5.79
N LYS A 270 -3.99 -36.81 -5.28
CA LYS A 270 -4.64 -36.44 -4.03
C LYS A 270 -3.66 -36.45 -2.86
N VAL A 271 -2.94 -37.55 -2.64
CA VAL A 271 -1.99 -37.66 -1.51
C VAL A 271 -0.87 -36.62 -1.62
N ALA A 272 -0.37 -36.36 -2.84
CA ALA A 272 0.63 -35.33 -3.07
C ALA A 272 0.09 -33.93 -2.72
N THR A 273 -1.16 -33.63 -3.11
CA THR A 273 -1.83 -32.36 -2.82
C THR A 273 -2.10 -32.18 -1.33
N GLU A 274 -2.64 -33.20 -0.66
CA GLU A 274 -2.88 -33.21 0.81
C GLU A 274 -1.58 -32.94 1.58
N ASN A 275 -0.49 -33.62 1.22
CA ASN A 275 0.80 -33.43 1.88
C ASN A 275 1.38 -32.03 1.63
N SER A 276 1.22 -31.50 0.41
CA SER A 276 1.66 -30.15 0.06
C SER A 276 0.93 -29.09 0.87
N VAL A 277 -0.40 -29.15 0.93
CA VAL A 277 -1.22 -28.20 1.70
C VAL A 277 -0.96 -28.33 3.20
N LYS A 278 -0.88 -29.56 3.72
CA LYS A 278 -0.57 -29.82 5.15
C LYS A 278 0.79 -29.27 5.57
N ARG A 279 1.79 -29.35 4.69
CA ARG A 279 3.10 -28.74 4.93
C ARG A 279 2.99 -27.22 5.04
N LYS A 280 2.26 -26.56 4.12
CA LYS A 280 2.02 -25.11 4.18
C LYS A 280 1.29 -24.69 5.46
N ILE A 281 0.29 -25.46 5.91
CA ILE A 281 -0.40 -25.22 7.18
C ILE A 281 0.60 -25.29 8.35
N THR A 282 1.48 -26.29 8.36
CA THR A 282 2.50 -26.46 9.42
C THR A 282 3.51 -25.32 9.43
N GLU A 283 3.93 -24.84 8.25
CA GLU A 283 4.80 -23.68 8.09
C GLU A 283 4.13 -22.41 8.65
N LYS A 284 2.85 -22.20 8.34
CA LYS A 284 2.05 -21.09 8.86
C LYS A 284 1.84 -21.18 10.38
N ASP A 285 1.64 -22.37 10.94
CA ASP A 285 1.56 -22.58 12.39
C ASP A 285 2.87 -22.18 13.10
N GLY A 286 4.01 -22.51 12.51
CA GLY A 286 5.32 -22.08 13.01
C GLY A 286 5.45 -20.55 13.01
N GLU A 287 5.09 -19.90 11.90
CA GLU A 287 5.10 -18.45 11.75
C GLU A 287 4.20 -17.75 12.79
N ILE A 288 2.96 -18.22 12.94
CA ILE A 288 1.99 -17.72 13.92
C ILE A 288 2.55 -17.82 15.35
N LYS A 289 3.18 -18.95 15.70
CA LYS A 289 3.77 -19.14 17.03
C LYS A 289 4.90 -18.16 17.30
N THR A 290 5.76 -17.90 16.30
CA THR A 290 6.85 -16.91 16.42
C THR A 290 6.31 -15.49 16.57
N LEU A 291 5.27 -15.13 15.81
CA LEU A 291 4.62 -13.82 15.89
C LEU A 291 3.98 -13.60 17.26
N ILE A 292 3.24 -14.58 17.78
CA ILE A 292 2.64 -14.52 19.13
C ILE A 292 3.73 -14.34 20.19
N GLY A 293 4.79 -15.16 20.17
CA GLY A 293 5.88 -15.02 21.14
C GLY A 293 6.57 -13.64 21.10
N SER A 294 6.68 -13.04 19.91
CA SER A 294 7.22 -11.68 19.77
C SER A 294 6.26 -10.60 20.29
N GLN A 295 4.94 -10.78 20.10
CA GLN A 295 3.93 -9.88 20.68
C GLN A 295 3.90 -9.95 22.20
N ASP A 296 3.94 -11.15 22.77
CA ASP A 296 3.95 -11.38 24.21
C ASP A 296 5.18 -10.75 24.85
N GLN A 297 6.36 -10.86 24.21
CA GLN A 297 7.58 -10.20 24.69
C GLN A 297 7.42 -8.67 24.76
N ILE A 298 6.80 -8.04 23.75
CA ILE A 298 6.60 -6.59 23.77
C ILE A 298 5.59 -6.20 24.86
N LYS A 299 4.45 -6.90 24.90
CA LYS A 299 3.32 -6.55 25.76
C LYS A 299 3.55 -6.87 27.24
N GLU A 300 4.20 -7.98 27.54
CA GLU A 300 4.38 -8.46 28.92
C GLU A 300 5.71 -8.04 29.55
N GLU A 301 6.75 -7.81 28.74
CA GLU A 301 8.09 -7.48 29.24
C GLU A 301 8.49 -6.04 28.97
N LYS A 302 8.46 -5.60 27.69
CA LYS A 302 9.03 -4.31 27.31
C LYS A 302 8.17 -3.12 27.67
N VAL A 303 6.89 -3.12 27.27
CA VAL A 303 5.96 -2.00 27.53
C VAL A 303 5.85 -1.72 29.03
N PRO A 304 5.60 -2.72 29.92
CA PRO A 304 5.53 -2.48 31.36
C PRO A 304 6.85 -1.98 31.95
N LEU A 305 8.00 -2.40 31.41
CA LEU A 305 9.30 -1.93 31.86
C LEU A 305 9.53 -0.44 31.52
N ILE A 306 9.09 0.00 30.33
CA ILE A 306 9.19 1.40 29.91
C ILE A 306 8.20 2.26 30.71
N GLU A 307 6.95 1.83 30.85
CA GLU A 307 5.93 2.53 31.67
C GLU A 307 6.41 2.72 33.12
N LYS A 308 7.00 1.69 33.73
CA LYS A 308 7.58 1.80 35.07
C LYS A 308 8.71 2.83 35.13
N ARG A 309 9.53 2.95 34.09
CA ARG A 309 10.61 3.96 34.04
C ARG A 309 10.07 5.37 33.82
N ILE A 310 8.98 5.51 33.06
CA ILE A 310 8.24 6.76 32.88
C ILE A 310 7.69 7.23 34.23
N GLU A 311 6.98 6.37 34.96
CA GLU A 311 6.44 6.66 36.29
C GLU A 311 7.54 7.10 37.27
N GLN A 312 8.62 6.33 37.37
CA GLN A 312 9.78 6.70 38.20
C GLN A 312 10.46 8.02 37.81
N THR A 313 10.32 8.44 36.55
CA THR A 313 10.88 9.72 36.08
C THR A 313 9.93 10.87 36.38
N LYS A 314 8.61 10.65 36.25
CA LYS A 314 7.56 11.59 36.67
C LYS A 314 7.66 11.89 38.17
N ASP A 315 7.80 10.86 39.02
CA ASP A 315 7.99 11.04 40.48
C ASP A 315 9.22 11.91 40.81
N LYS A 316 10.31 11.76 40.04
CA LYS A 316 11.52 12.57 40.22
C LYS A 316 11.31 14.01 39.80
N ILE A 317 10.55 14.26 38.73
CA ILE A 317 10.20 15.61 38.27
C ILE A 317 9.36 16.28 39.35
N GLU A 318 8.33 15.61 39.87
CA GLU A 318 7.47 16.12 40.94
C GLU A 318 8.30 16.47 42.20
N GLY A 319 9.17 15.57 42.65
CA GLY A 319 10.05 15.86 43.80
C GLY A 319 11.01 17.04 43.56
N LEU A 320 11.46 17.26 42.32
CA LEU A 320 12.27 18.43 41.96
C LEU A 320 11.41 19.71 41.94
N GLU A 321 10.19 19.65 41.44
CA GLU A 321 9.24 20.78 41.47
C GLU A 321 8.92 21.20 42.91
N GLU A 322 8.64 20.24 43.81
CA GLU A 322 8.46 20.50 45.23
C GLU A 322 9.69 21.19 45.85
N SER A 323 10.90 20.73 45.50
CA SER A 323 12.14 21.34 46.00
C SER A 323 12.34 22.78 45.51
N ILE A 324 11.97 23.07 44.25
CA ILE A 324 12.03 24.41 43.66
C ILE A 324 11.01 25.32 44.37
N ILE A 325 9.79 24.83 44.54
CA ILE A 325 8.73 25.52 45.28
C ILE A 325 9.18 25.78 46.72
N GLU A 326 9.86 24.85 47.39
CA GLU A 326 10.40 25.07 48.74
C GLU A 326 11.48 26.18 48.77
N ILE A 327 12.39 26.18 47.79
CA ILE A 327 13.45 27.20 47.66
C ILE A 327 12.83 28.59 47.42
N GLU A 328 11.81 28.68 46.57
CA GLU A 328 11.13 29.92 46.20
C GLU A 328 10.13 30.40 47.27
N SER A 329 9.42 29.48 47.92
CA SER A 329 8.45 29.75 48.99
C SER A 329 9.09 30.13 50.31
N LYS A 330 10.41 29.92 50.49
CA LYS A 330 11.25 30.65 51.46
C LYS A 330 11.38 32.15 51.10
N LYS A 331 10.29 32.75 50.60
CA LYS A 331 9.97 34.17 50.51
C LYS A 331 9.88 34.75 51.92
N PHE A 332 10.60 35.86 52.13
CA PHE A 332 10.34 36.83 53.19
C PHE A 332 10.40 36.38 54.66
N LYS A 333 11.29 35.44 55.03
CA LYS A 333 12.05 35.71 56.27
C LYS A 333 13.06 36.79 55.92
N PHE A 334 12.60 38.04 55.84
CA PHE A 334 13.48 39.21 55.88
C PHE A 334 14.35 38.98 57.11
N GLN A 335 15.61 38.61 56.91
CA GLN A 335 16.48 38.40 58.06
C GLN A 335 16.44 39.73 58.80
N LYS A 336 15.93 39.78 60.04
CA LYS A 336 15.86 41.04 60.81
C LYS A 336 17.21 41.77 60.82
N LYS A 337 18.30 40.99 60.67
CA LYS A 337 19.69 41.43 60.49
C LYS A 337 19.93 42.35 59.27
N LEU A 338 19.14 42.28 58.20
CA LEU A 338 19.27 43.09 56.98
C LEU A 338 18.47 44.41 57.01
N ILE A 339 17.52 44.57 57.96
CA ILE A 339 16.73 45.82 58.08
C ILE A 339 17.65 47.00 58.35
N ILE A 340 18.55 46.85 59.34
CA ILE A 340 19.47 47.91 59.75
C ILE A 340 20.42 48.30 58.61
N PRO A 341 21.14 47.38 57.94
CA PRO A 341 21.96 47.69 56.77
C PRO A 341 21.20 48.39 55.64
N ILE A 342 19.97 47.96 55.32
CA ILE A 342 19.15 48.58 54.26
C ILE A 342 18.75 50.00 54.64
N CYS A 343 18.29 50.22 55.88
CA CYS A 343 17.97 51.55 56.38
C CYS A 343 19.20 52.47 56.36
N LEU A 344 20.36 51.98 56.80
CA LEU A 344 21.62 52.73 56.76
C LEU A 344 22.06 53.04 55.32
N LEU A 345 21.87 52.12 54.38
CA LEU A 345 22.21 52.34 52.97
C LEU A 345 21.34 53.45 52.37
N ILE A 346 20.03 53.46 52.65
CA ILE A 346 19.13 54.53 52.21
C ILE A 346 19.55 55.88 52.81
N LEU A 347 19.81 55.91 54.12
CA LEU A 347 20.18 57.14 54.82
C LEU A 347 21.51 57.70 54.33
N THR A 348 22.52 56.85 54.15
CA THR A 348 23.82 57.25 53.58
C THR A 348 23.71 57.69 52.12
N SER A 349 22.82 57.07 51.32
CA SER A 349 22.55 57.52 49.94
C SER A 349 21.99 58.94 49.90
N ILE A 350 20.99 59.24 50.75
CA ILE A 350 20.40 60.57 50.86
C ILE A 350 21.44 61.58 51.31
N TYR A 351 22.23 61.24 52.35
CA TYR A 351 23.32 62.08 52.83
C TYR A 351 24.32 62.41 51.71
N MET A 352 24.79 61.41 50.98
CA MET A 352 25.74 61.58 49.88
C MET A 352 25.17 62.50 48.79
N TRP A 353 23.91 62.28 48.42
CA TRP A 353 23.21 63.11 47.45
C TRP A 353 23.19 64.57 47.87
N VAL A 354 22.83 64.84 49.12
CA VAL A 354 22.74 66.19 49.65
C VAL A 354 24.13 66.83 49.83
N PHE A 355 25.11 66.10 50.38
CA PHE A 355 26.46 66.60 50.63
C PHE A 355 27.20 66.99 49.35
N TYR A 356 27.29 66.08 48.38
CA TYR A 356 28.02 66.35 47.13
C TYR A 356 27.30 67.38 46.26
N GLY A 357 25.96 67.37 46.25
CA GLY A 357 25.17 68.37 45.53
C GLY A 357 25.36 69.76 46.12
N SER A 358 25.27 69.87 47.45
CA SER A 358 25.49 71.13 48.15
C SER A 358 26.91 71.68 47.98
N THR A 359 27.92 70.81 48.11
CA THR A 359 29.32 71.22 47.95
C THR A 359 29.61 71.68 46.52
N LEU A 360 29.06 71.00 45.50
CA LEU A 360 29.23 71.43 44.11
C LEU A 360 28.52 72.76 43.85
N TYR A 361 27.32 72.98 44.39
CA TYR A 361 26.65 74.27 44.30
C TYR A 361 27.54 75.39 44.85
N THR A 362 28.09 75.22 46.05
CA THR A 362 28.99 76.20 46.67
C THR A 362 30.23 76.47 45.82
N ILE A 363 30.82 75.45 45.19
CA ILE A 363 31.98 75.62 44.30
C ILE A 363 31.61 76.44 43.05
N VAL A 364 30.45 76.17 42.44
CA VAL A 364 30.08 76.75 41.14
C VAL A 364 29.48 78.15 41.30
N HIS A 365 28.64 78.36 42.32
CA HIS A 365 27.84 79.58 42.48
C HIS A 365 28.19 80.40 43.72
N GLY A 366 28.93 79.84 44.68
CA GLY A 366 29.20 80.49 45.97
C GLY A 366 29.84 81.88 45.84
N LEU A 367 30.86 82.04 44.99
CA LEU A 367 31.50 83.35 44.79
C LEU A 367 30.56 84.39 44.19
N ALA A 368 29.72 84.00 43.23
CA ALA A 368 28.75 84.90 42.62
C ALA A 368 27.68 85.33 43.62
N ASP A 369 27.20 84.40 44.44
CA ASP A 369 26.21 84.67 45.48
C ASP A 369 26.78 85.57 46.58
N ALA A 370 28.05 85.37 46.96
CA ALA A 370 28.74 86.24 47.90
C ALA A 370 28.92 87.66 47.37
N GLN A 371 29.33 87.82 46.10
CA GLN A 371 29.48 89.15 45.51
C GLN A 371 28.15 89.91 45.50
N VAL A 372 27.04 89.23 45.13
CA VAL A 372 25.70 89.82 45.15
C VAL A 372 25.31 90.25 46.57
N ALA A 373 25.60 89.44 47.59
CA ALA A 373 25.30 89.79 48.98
C ALA A 373 26.10 91.01 49.48
N ILE A 374 27.37 91.12 49.09
CA ILE A 374 28.25 92.23 49.43
C ILE A 374 27.84 93.51 48.69
N ASP A 375 27.49 93.41 47.42
CA ASP A 375 26.99 94.54 46.62
C ASP A 375 25.66 95.11 47.16
N MET A 376 24.86 94.27 47.82
CA MET A 376 23.64 94.67 48.53
C MET A 376 23.91 95.25 49.93
N GLY A 377 25.17 95.40 50.33
CA GLY A 377 25.58 95.99 51.62
C GLY A 377 25.56 95.04 52.81
N GLY A 378 25.51 93.72 52.58
CA GLY A 378 25.57 92.69 53.62
C GLY A 378 26.92 91.96 53.68
N ASN A 379 27.11 91.10 54.69
CA ASN A 379 28.24 90.15 54.72
C ASN A 379 27.86 88.85 54.01
N ALA A 380 28.75 88.34 53.17
CA ALA A 380 28.55 87.04 52.53
C ALA A 380 28.85 85.91 53.52
N ASN A 381 27.85 85.09 53.85
CA ASN A 381 28.05 83.88 54.64
C ASN A 381 27.93 82.66 53.72
N ILE A 382 29.08 82.13 53.29
CA ILE A 382 29.12 80.86 52.56
C ILE A 382 29.44 79.74 53.55
N SER A 383 28.64 78.68 53.51
CA SER A 383 28.93 77.41 54.18
C SER A 383 29.30 76.35 53.16
N VAL A 384 30.16 75.40 53.57
CA VAL A 384 30.47 74.19 52.77
C VAL A 384 29.17 73.45 52.43
N PHE A 385 28.23 73.49 53.37
CA PHE A 385 26.91 72.92 53.25
C PHE A 385 25.85 74.02 53.16
N ASN A 386 25.44 74.36 51.94
CA ASN A 386 24.25 75.17 51.69
C ASN A 386 22.99 74.29 51.72
N ILE A 387 22.12 74.50 52.71
CA ILE A 387 20.82 73.80 52.87
C ILE A 387 19.90 74.06 51.67
N ASN A 388 20.00 75.25 51.08
CA ASN A 388 19.17 75.69 49.97
C ASN A 388 19.83 75.41 48.60
N ALA A 389 20.95 74.68 48.55
CA ALA A 389 21.69 74.43 47.30
C ALA A 389 20.83 73.93 46.13
N PHE A 390 19.87 73.02 46.38
CA PHE A 390 19.00 72.50 45.33
C PHE A 390 17.91 73.50 44.90
N PRO A 391 17.15 74.14 45.83
CA PRO A 391 16.31 75.27 45.49
C PRO A 391 17.04 76.39 44.74
N ASP A 392 18.19 76.84 45.24
CA ASP A 392 18.98 77.91 44.66
C ASP A 392 19.48 77.51 43.25
N ALA A 393 19.88 76.25 43.05
CA ALA A 393 20.25 75.74 41.74
C ALA A 393 19.10 75.83 40.71
N ILE A 394 17.85 75.65 41.14
CA ILE A 394 16.68 75.81 40.26
C ILE A 394 16.54 77.28 39.85
N GLU A 395 16.76 78.22 40.78
CA GLU A 395 16.73 79.66 40.49
C GLU A 395 17.86 80.09 39.53
N LYS A 396 19.04 79.46 39.62
CA LYS A 396 20.14 79.65 38.65
C LYS A 396 19.86 79.03 37.28
N GLY A 397 18.88 78.13 37.19
CA GLY A 397 18.37 77.53 35.96
C GLY A 397 18.34 76.01 35.97
N PHE A 398 17.45 75.41 35.18
CA PHE A 398 17.23 73.96 35.15
C PHE A 398 18.50 73.13 34.92
N MET A 399 19.42 73.59 34.06
CA MET A 399 20.68 72.89 33.80
C MET A 399 21.61 72.88 35.02
N ALA A 400 21.62 73.94 35.84
CA ALA A 400 22.41 73.98 37.06
C ALA A 400 21.89 72.94 38.07
N PHE A 401 20.56 72.87 38.25
CA PHE A 401 19.92 71.85 39.07
C PHE A 401 20.25 70.41 38.61
N VAL A 402 20.22 70.13 37.30
CA VAL A 402 20.54 68.81 36.76
C VAL A 402 21.99 68.42 37.04
N ILE A 403 22.95 69.32 36.77
CA ILE A 403 24.38 69.04 36.99
C ILE A 403 24.63 68.78 38.47
N ILE A 404 24.07 69.60 39.36
CA ILE A 404 24.22 69.48 40.81
C ILE A 404 23.57 68.21 41.35
N SER A 405 22.41 67.81 40.81
CA SER A 405 21.70 66.61 41.26
C SER A 405 22.32 65.31 40.77
N LEU A 406 22.99 65.32 39.60
CA LEU A 406 23.62 64.13 39.03
C LEU A 406 25.04 63.90 39.54
N PHE A 407 25.76 64.95 39.91
CA PHE A 407 27.14 64.84 40.36
C PHE A 407 27.36 63.85 41.53
N PRO A 408 26.50 63.78 42.57
CA PRO A 408 26.65 62.82 43.65
C PRO A 408 26.66 61.34 43.23
N PHE A 409 26.05 61.01 42.08
CA PHE A 409 26.05 59.63 41.59
C PHE A 409 27.42 59.18 41.08
N LEU A 410 28.34 60.11 40.78
CA LEU A 410 29.70 59.80 40.34
C LEU A 410 30.52 59.13 41.46
N PRO A 411 30.69 59.71 42.66
CA PRO A 411 31.36 59.04 43.78
C PRO A 411 30.59 57.81 44.27
N MET A 412 29.26 57.81 44.25
CA MET A 412 28.46 56.63 44.61
C MET A 412 28.69 55.44 43.65
N THR A 413 28.79 55.71 42.35
CA THR A 413 29.07 54.68 41.33
C THR A 413 30.50 54.14 41.49
N ALA A 414 31.47 55.01 41.76
CA ALA A 414 32.84 54.58 42.03
C ALA A 414 32.95 53.74 43.32
N ALA A 415 32.18 54.07 44.36
CA ALA A 415 32.05 53.27 45.58
C ALA A 415 31.41 51.89 45.31
N TYR A 416 30.38 51.84 44.46
CA TYR A 416 29.78 50.57 44.00
C TYR A 416 30.80 49.69 43.25
N LEU A 417 31.57 50.30 42.34
CA LEU A 417 32.57 49.59 41.55
C LEU A 417 33.75 49.11 42.39
N PHE A 418 34.14 49.85 43.44
CA PHE A 418 35.18 49.42 44.39
C PHE A 418 34.88 48.03 44.97
N GLU A 419 33.63 47.80 45.35
CA GLU A 419 33.21 46.52 45.94
C GLU A 419 32.89 45.45 44.89
N SER A 420 32.53 45.84 43.67
CA SER A 420 32.17 44.92 42.59
C SER A 420 33.39 44.38 41.83
N LEU A 421 34.48 45.16 41.75
CA LEU A 421 35.70 44.80 41.03
C LEU A 421 36.65 43.96 41.88
N LYS A 422 37.31 42.98 41.26
CA LYS A 422 38.33 42.13 41.89
C LYS A 422 39.74 42.55 41.48
N GLY A 423 40.71 42.35 42.36
CA GLY A 423 42.13 42.63 42.08
C GLY A 423 42.50 44.11 42.24
N PHE A 424 43.58 44.54 41.57
CA PHE A 424 44.13 45.90 41.72
C PHE A 424 43.19 47.01 41.19
N GLN A 425 42.29 46.67 40.26
CA GLN A 425 41.40 47.63 39.61
C GLN A 425 40.48 48.39 40.58
N LYS A 426 40.10 47.78 41.71
CA LYS A 426 39.28 48.46 42.71
C LYS A 426 40.00 49.66 43.34
N TYR A 427 41.32 49.61 43.51
CA TYR A 427 42.04 50.73 44.12
C TYR A 427 42.05 51.96 43.20
N PHE A 428 41.85 51.80 41.89
CA PHE A 428 41.65 52.94 40.99
C PHE A 428 40.32 53.65 41.24
N THR A 429 39.24 52.94 41.52
CA THR A 429 37.94 53.57 41.80
C THR A 429 37.96 54.27 43.15
N LEU A 430 38.66 53.70 44.14
CA LEU A 430 38.86 54.36 45.43
C LEU A 430 39.72 55.62 45.31
N ALA A 431 40.83 55.54 44.56
CA ALA A 431 41.67 56.70 44.26
C ALA A 431 40.88 57.78 43.52
N PHE A 432 39.99 57.40 42.61
CA PHE A 432 39.13 58.34 41.88
C PHE A 432 38.18 59.11 42.80
N VAL A 433 37.50 58.45 43.76
CA VAL A 433 36.67 59.14 44.76
C VAL A 433 37.51 60.09 45.59
N PHE A 434 38.66 59.63 46.09
CA PHE A 434 39.56 60.45 46.89
C PHE A 434 40.06 61.69 46.12
N ILE A 435 40.39 61.54 44.84
CA ILE A 435 40.82 62.66 43.98
C ILE A 435 39.68 63.67 43.80
N ILE A 436 38.44 63.21 43.56
CA ILE A 436 37.28 64.10 43.47
C ILE A 436 37.14 64.90 44.77
N ASP A 437 37.20 64.22 45.92
CA ASP A 437 37.07 64.87 47.23
C ASP A 437 38.19 65.89 47.49
N VAL A 438 39.44 65.57 47.15
CA VAL A 438 40.57 66.51 47.27
C VAL A 438 40.38 67.73 46.36
N LEU A 439 39.92 67.53 45.13
CA LEU A 439 39.65 68.63 44.19
C LEU A 439 38.51 69.52 44.69
N MET A 440 37.43 68.92 45.22
CA MET A 440 36.32 69.66 45.80
C MET A 440 36.74 70.41 47.05
N ALA A 441 37.49 69.77 47.94
CA ALA A 441 38.03 70.36 49.16
C ALA A 441 38.90 71.58 48.85
N TYR A 442 39.78 71.47 47.85
CA TYR A 442 40.60 72.56 47.36
C TYR A 442 39.75 73.74 46.88
N GLN A 443 38.75 73.47 46.04
CA GLN A 443 37.88 74.53 45.50
C GLN A 443 37.04 75.20 46.58
N ILE A 444 36.58 74.44 47.57
CA ILE A 444 35.88 74.98 48.74
C ILE A 444 36.79 75.86 49.57
N ALA A 445 37.99 75.40 49.94
CA ALA A 445 38.95 76.18 50.72
C ALA A 445 39.32 77.50 50.01
N LYS A 446 39.48 77.44 48.68
CA LYS A 446 39.68 78.62 47.84
C LYS A 446 38.50 79.57 47.86
N THR A 447 37.29 79.06 47.66
CA THR A 447 36.05 79.86 47.66
C THR A 447 35.88 80.55 49.01
N MET A 448 36.06 79.82 50.11
CA MET A 448 35.97 80.36 51.48
C MET A 448 36.99 81.46 51.73
N HIS A 449 38.25 81.26 51.35
CA HIS A 449 39.27 82.28 51.55
C HIS A 449 39.00 83.57 50.77
N ILE A 450 38.57 83.45 49.51
CA ILE A 450 38.25 84.60 48.67
C ILE A 450 37.08 85.38 49.28
N VAL A 451 36.05 84.68 49.76
CA VAL A 451 34.89 85.33 50.39
C VAL A 451 35.26 86.00 51.71
N ASN A 452 36.08 85.36 52.54
CA ASN A 452 36.61 85.98 53.76
C ASN A 452 37.45 87.22 53.44
N TYR A 453 38.22 87.21 52.35
CA TYR A 453 38.94 88.39 51.88
C TYR A 453 37.99 89.50 51.40
N MET A 454 36.91 89.15 50.69
CA MET A 454 35.89 90.11 50.25
C MET A 454 35.12 90.74 51.44
N ASN A 455 34.84 89.97 52.48
CA ASN A 455 34.24 90.46 53.73
C ASN A 455 35.20 91.30 54.57
N GLY A 456 36.51 91.26 54.30
CA GLY A 456 37.55 91.90 55.11
C GLY A 456 37.98 91.10 56.34
N ASP A 457 37.55 89.84 56.47
CA ASP A 457 37.92 88.92 57.55
C ASP A 457 39.39 88.45 57.43
N THR A 458 39.95 88.49 56.22
CA THR A 458 41.37 88.20 55.95
C THR A 458 42.02 89.32 55.14
N VAL A 459 43.28 89.64 55.46
CA VAL A 459 44.05 90.71 54.78
C VAL A 459 44.83 90.16 53.58
N GLN A 460 45.12 88.86 53.59
CA GLN A 460 45.90 88.20 52.56
C GLN A 460 45.01 87.77 51.39
N LYS A 461 45.45 88.05 50.17
CA LYS A 461 44.84 87.50 48.94
C LYS A 461 45.21 86.03 48.78
N TRP A 462 44.39 85.28 48.05
CA TRP A 462 44.68 83.89 47.73
C TRP A 462 46.09 83.74 47.13
N PRO A 463 46.94 82.84 47.64
CA PRO A 463 48.31 82.69 47.17
C PRO A 463 48.38 82.21 45.71
N GLU A 464 49.38 82.69 44.97
CA GLU A 464 49.67 82.25 43.59
C GLU A 464 50.71 81.13 43.53
N ASP A 465 51.60 81.02 44.53
CA ASP A 465 52.60 79.95 44.61
C ASP A 465 51.99 78.63 45.10
N PHE A 466 52.41 77.53 44.48
CA PHE A 466 51.90 76.19 44.80
C PHE A 466 52.16 75.78 46.25
N ILE A 467 53.32 76.11 46.82
CA ILE A 467 53.68 75.75 48.19
C ILE A 467 52.77 76.48 49.18
N ASP A 468 52.52 77.77 48.94
CA ASP A 468 51.65 78.58 49.80
C ASP A 468 50.18 78.13 49.71
N ILE A 469 49.71 77.78 48.51
CA ILE A 469 48.39 77.16 48.30
C ILE A 469 48.27 75.86 49.11
N PHE A 470 49.29 75.01 49.02
CA PHE A 470 49.32 73.72 49.71
C PHE A 470 49.29 73.89 51.24
N VAL A 471 50.11 74.79 51.78
CA VAL A 471 50.14 75.11 53.22
C VAL A 471 48.78 75.65 53.67
N TYR A 472 48.17 76.53 52.88
CA TYR A 472 46.84 77.07 53.20
C TYR A 472 45.77 75.98 53.26
N CYS A 473 45.71 75.11 52.25
CA CYS A 473 44.74 74.01 52.21
C CYS A 473 44.90 73.02 53.38
N ILE A 474 46.13 72.70 53.79
CA ILE A 474 46.36 71.77 54.91
C ILE A 474 45.93 72.36 56.25
N VAL A 475 46.04 73.68 56.42
CA VAL A 475 45.65 74.36 57.66
C VAL A 475 44.14 74.63 57.71
N ASP A 476 43.48 74.73 56.56
CA ASP A 476 42.04 74.97 56.47
C ASP A 476 41.20 73.78 56.96
N SER A 477 40.26 74.05 57.88
CA SER A 477 39.40 73.02 58.46
C SER A 477 38.34 72.52 57.47
N HIS A 478 37.90 73.36 56.52
CA HIS A 478 36.91 72.99 55.51
C HIS A 478 37.49 72.01 54.48
N PHE A 479 38.79 72.15 54.16
CA PHE A 479 39.52 71.22 53.30
C PHE A 479 39.45 69.78 53.84
N TRP A 480 39.83 69.58 55.11
CA TRP A 480 39.75 68.25 55.73
C TRP A 480 38.31 67.77 55.94
N PHE A 481 37.39 68.68 56.23
CA PHE A 481 35.98 68.35 56.39
C PHE A 481 35.41 67.75 55.11
N VAL A 482 35.64 68.36 53.94
CA VAL A 482 35.11 67.85 52.66
C VAL A 482 35.66 66.47 52.34
N ILE A 483 36.97 66.27 52.53
CA ILE A 483 37.62 64.97 52.30
C ILE A 483 37.05 63.90 53.23
N PHE A 484 36.97 64.18 54.54
CA PHE A 484 36.50 63.20 55.50
C PHE A 484 35.02 62.86 55.28
N MET A 485 34.17 63.87 55.11
CA MET A 485 32.72 63.72 55.00
C MET A 485 32.26 63.20 53.63
N GLY A 486 33.05 63.38 52.57
CA GLY A 486 32.81 62.80 51.25
C GLY A 486 33.32 61.37 51.15
N PHE A 487 34.60 61.15 51.46
CA PHE A 487 35.28 59.88 51.20
C PHE A 487 34.82 58.79 52.16
N MET A 488 34.67 59.11 53.45
CA MET A 488 34.24 58.14 54.47
C MET A 488 32.82 57.65 54.21
N SER A 489 31.93 58.54 53.74
CA SER A 489 30.55 58.19 53.44
C SER A 489 30.42 57.35 52.17
N ALA A 490 31.28 57.58 51.17
CA ALA A 490 31.39 56.71 49.99
C ALA A 490 31.84 55.29 50.38
N LEU A 491 32.86 55.18 51.24
CA LEU A 491 33.35 53.90 51.77
C LEU A 491 32.28 53.15 52.56
N LEU A 492 31.60 53.85 53.47
CA LEU A 492 30.51 53.27 54.27
C LEU A 492 29.36 52.77 53.39
N TRP A 493 28.99 53.56 52.37
CA TRP A 493 27.95 53.19 51.41
C TRP A 493 28.31 51.92 50.65
N GLY A 494 29.56 51.81 50.16
CA GLY A 494 30.06 50.61 49.47
C GLY A 494 29.99 49.36 50.36
N PHE A 495 30.48 49.47 51.61
CA PHE A 495 30.43 48.37 52.58
C PHE A 495 29.00 47.90 52.90
N LEU A 496 28.06 48.83 53.08
CA LEU A 496 26.65 48.53 53.32
C LEU A 496 26.02 47.79 52.13
N TYR A 497 26.34 48.21 50.91
CA TYR A 497 25.88 47.55 49.69
C TYR A 497 26.38 46.10 49.57
N GLN A 498 27.66 45.86 49.90
CA GLN A 498 28.25 44.52 49.89
C GLN A 498 27.61 43.58 50.91
N THR A 499 27.18 44.11 52.06
CA THR A 499 26.53 43.30 53.11
C THR A 499 25.18 42.73 52.66
N ILE A 500 24.49 43.38 51.71
CA ILE A 500 23.12 43.02 51.29
C ILE A 500 23.11 42.06 50.08
N THR A 501 24.07 42.19 49.17
CA THR A 501 24.04 41.55 47.83
C THR A 501 24.21 40.01 47.82
N PRO A 502 25.12 39.38 48.60
CA PRO A 502 25.42 37.95 48.51
C PRO A 502 24.23 37.02 48.82
N GLU A 503 23.34 37.40 49.75
CA GLU A 503 22.22 36.55 50.15
C GLU A 503 21.15 36.40 49.04
N ILE A 504 21.05 37.39 48.14
CA ILE A 504 20.08 37.39 47.04
C ILE A 504 20.59 36.53 45.88
N SER A 505 21.90 36.53 45.62
CA SER A 505 22.50 35.76 44.52
C SER A 505 22.53 34.25 44.79
N HIS A 506 22.81 33.82 46.02
CA HIS A 506 22.90 32.39 46.34
C HIS A 506 21.56 31.65 46.18
N LYS A 507 20.43 32.29 46.49
CA LYS A 507 19.09 31.70 46.30
C LYS A 507 18.73 31.53 44.83
N LYS A 508 19.03 32.53 43.99
CA LYS A 508 18.83 32.44 42.53
C LYS A 508 19.66 31.33 41.90
N GLN A 509 20.87 31.11 42.40
CA GLN A 509 21.74 30.05 41.88
C GLN A 509 21.27 28.64 42.28
N ALA A 510 20.74 28.47 43.50
CA ALA A 510 20.21 27.19 43.97
C ALA A 510 18.93 26.76 43.23
N SER A 511 17.96 27.69 43.06
CA SER A 511 16.74 27.42 42.27
C SER A 511 17.08 27.04 40.81
N LYS A 512 18.00 27.77 40.18
CA LYS A 512 18.46 27.47 38.81
C LYS A 512 19.14 26.11 38.66
N LEU A 513 19.79 25.60 39.72
CA LEU A 513 20.42 24.27 39.69
C LEU A 513 19.37 23.16 39.70
N GLU A 514 18.34 23.27 40.55
CA GLU A 514 17.24 22.30 40.59
C GLU A 514 16.41 22.36 39.29
N GLU A 515 16.20 23.55 38.74
CA GLU A 515 15.54 23.74 37.43
C GLU A 515 16.28 23.01 36.30
N ASN A 516 17.61 23.11 36.24
CA ASN A 516 18.41 22.38 35.26
C ASN A 516 18.31 20.85 35.44
N LYS A 517 18.21 20.36 36.68
CA LYS A 517 18.02 18.92 36.93
C LYS A 517 16.64 18.46 36.47
N ARG A 518 15.60 19.29 36.69
CA ARG A 518 14.22 19.02 36.24
C ARG A 518 14.17 18.94 34.72
N ASN A 519 14.69 19.93 34.02
CA ASN A 519 14.73 19.95 32.54
C ASN A 519 15.44 18.70 31.97
N LYS A 520 16.50 18.22 32.65
CA LYS A 520 17.18 16.97 32.25
C LYS A 520 16.32 15.72 32.47
N GLN A 521 15.47 15.69 33.51
CA GLN A 521 14.52 14.60 33.69
C GLN A 521 13.36 14.69 32.67
N GLU A 522 12.90 15.90 32.32
CA GLU A 522 11.89 16.12 31.28
C GLU A 522 12.38 15.63 29.90
N GLU A 523 13.62 15.95 29.50
CA GLU A 523 14.21 15.43 28.26
C GLU A 523 14.29 13.89 28.26
N LYS A 524 14.64 13.31 29.42
CA LYS A 524 14.66 11.86 29.58
C LYS A 524 13.26 11.25 29.50
N LEU A 525 12.24 11.93 30.04
CA LEU A 525 10.85 11.51 29.97
C LEU A 525 10.36 11.48 28.53
N GLU A 526 10.63 12.54 27.76
CA GLU A 526 10.28 12.61 26.33
C GLU A 526 10.93 11.48 25.53
N GLY A 527 12.20 11.13 25.84
CA GLY A 527 12.86 9.98 25.22
C GLY A 527 12.19 8.65 25.54
N LEU A 528 11.78 8.43 26.79
CA LEU A 528 11.08 7.19 27.19
C LEU A 528 9.68 7.09 26.59
N GLU A 529 8.96 8.20 26.46
CA GLU A 529 7.63 8.24 25.81
C GLU A 529 7.75 7.91 24.31
N LYS A 530 8.78 8.39 23.62
CA LYS A 530 9.08 7.97 22.23
C LYS A 530 9.45 6.50 22.11
N ASP A 531 10.25 5.98 23.05
CA ASP A 531 10.59 4.56 23.09
C ASP A 531 9.34 3.68 23.30
N LEU A 532 8.39 4.14 24.12
CA LEU A 532 7.11 3.46 24.34
C LEU A 532 6.28 3.42 23.06
N GLU A 533 6.08 4.57 22.42
CA GLU A 533 5.34 4.70 21.16
C GLU A 533 5.94 3.78 20.08
N ALA A 534 7.28 3.73 19.97
CA ALA A 534 7.95 2.86 19.01
C ALA A 534 7.72 1.35 19.25
N GLU A 535 7.66 0.91 20.51
CA GLU A 535 7.33 -0.50 20.83
C GLU A 535 5.84 -0.80 20.63
N GLU A 536 4.94 0.16 20.87
CA GLU A 536 3.50 0.02 20.57
C GLU A 536 3.23 -0.08 19.06
N ASP A 537 3.89 0.75 18.26
CA ASP A 537 3.83 0.68 16.79
C ASP A 537 4.33 -0.68 16.29
N LYS A 538 5.43 -1.18 16.86
CA LYS A 538 5.96 -2.50 16.54
C LYS A 538 4.99 -3.62 16.93
N TYR A 539 4.33 -3.51 18.08
CA TYR A 539 3.29 -4.46 18.48
C TYR A 539 2.11 -4.44 17.50
N SER A 540 1.68 -3.26 17.06
CA SER A 540 0.60 -3.10 16.08
C SER A 540 0.94 -3.74 14.73
N ALA A 541 2.15 -3.50 14.20
CA ALA A 541 2.64 -4.11 12.97
C ALA A 541 2.73 -5.65 13.05
N LEU A 542 3.21 -6.17 14.19
CA LEU A 542 3.21 -7.62 14.46
C LEU A 542 1.79 -8.17 14.56
N HIS A 543 0.85 -7.43 15.14
CA HIS A 543 -0.55 -7.83 15.25
C HIS A 543 -1.21 -7.96 13.89
N GLN A 544 -0.99 -6.99 13.01
CA GLN A 544 -1.51 -7.02 11.65
C GLN A 544 -0.92 -8.20 10.86
N SER A 545 0.38 -8.47 11.01
CA SER A 545 1.03 -9.63 10.39
C SER A 545 0.43 -10.94 10.90
N LEU A 546 0.19 -11.06 12.21
CA LEU A 546 -0.45 -12.23 12.81
C LEU A 546 -1.86 -12.48 12.27
N LEU A 547 -2.66 -11.43 12.08
CA LEU A 547 -4.00 -11.56 11.49
C LEU A 547 -3.95 -12.10 10.06
N VAL A 548 -3.01 -11.60 9.25
CA VAL A 548 -2.79 -12.09 7.88
C VAL A 548 -2.36 -13.55 7.88
N SER A 549 -1.36 -13.93 8.68
CA SER A 549 -0.89 -15.33 8.71
C SER A 549 -1.98 -16.29 9.23
N LYS A 550 -2.84 -15.84 10.14
CA LYS A 550 -4.03 -16.60 10.58
C LYS A 550 -5.07 -16.75 9.48
N SER A 551 -5.35 -15.71 8.70
CA SER A 551 -6.31 -15.80 7.59
C SER A 551 -5.80 -16.72 6.49
N GLU A 552 -4.52 -16.61 6.12
CA GLU A 552 -3.88 -17.49 5.15
C GLU A 552 -3.92 -18.96 5.60
N LYS A 553 -3.68 -19.22 6.89
CA LYS A 553 -3.84 -20.55 7.47
C LYS A 553 -5.28 -21.06 7.32
N SER A 554 -6.27 -20.24 7.65
CA SER A 554 -7.69 -20.60 7.53
C SER A 554 -8.07 -20.98 6.10
N ILE A 555 -7.58 -20.25 5.10
CA ILE A 555 -7.80 -20.55 3.68
C ILE A 555 -7.18 -21.91 3.31
N LEU A 556 -5.96 -22.19 3.78
CA LEU A 556 -5.30 -23.48 3.54
C LEU A 556 -6.03 -24.65 4.23
N GLU A 557 -6.59 -24.44 5.42
CA GLU A 557 -7.42 -25.44 6.11
C GLU A 557 -8.72 -25.72 5.34
N GLU A 558 -9.38 -24.69 4.82
CA GLU A 558 -10.55 -24.85 3.94
C GLU A 558 -10.20 -25.58 2.62
N GLU A 559 -9.05 -25.24 2.02
CA GLU A 559 -8.54 -25.94 0.84
C GLU A 559 -8.31 -27.42 1.14
N TYR A 560 -7.67 -27.73 2.27
CA TYR A 560 -7.43 -29.10 2.72
C TYR A 560 -8.73 -29.89 2.88
N ASP A 561 -9.75 -29.29 3.49
CA ASP A 561 -11.08 -29.90 3.68
C ASP A 561 -11.86 -30.11 2.36
N PHE A 562 -11.52 -29.35 1.31
CA PHE A 562 -12.15 -29.46 -0.01
C PHE A 562 -11.52 -30.53 -0.91
N ILE A 563 -10.25 -30.89 -0.69
CA ILE A 563 -9.54 -31.93 -1.48
C ILE A 563 -10.29 -33.26 -1.53
N PRO A 564 -10.78 -33.85 -0.41
CA PRO A 564 -11.52 -35.11 -0.47
C PRO A 564 -12.79 -35.04 -1.31
N LYS A 565 -13.49 -33.89 -1.31
CA LYS A 565 -14.75 -33.71 -2.06
C LYS A 565 -14.49 -33.67 -3.57
N THR A 566 -13.47 -32.94 -4.01
CA THR A 566 -13.09 -32.88 -5.43
C THR A 566 -12.59 -34.23 -5.92
N PHE A 567 -11.80 -34.92 -5.11
CA PHE A 567 -11.34 -36.28 -5.39
C PHE A 567 -12.51 -37.25 -5.58
N ILE A 568 -13.47 -37.28 -4.63
CA ILE A 568 -14.64 -38.14 -4.73
C ILE A 568 -15.43 -37.85 -6.02
N SER A 569 -15.66 -36.58 -6.35
CA SER A 569 -16.37 -36.20 -7.57
C SER A 569 -15.67 -36.70 -8.84
N LYS A 570 -14.34 -36.50 -8.95
CA LYS A 570 -13.56 -36.99 -10.09
C LYS A 570 -13.55 -38.52 -10.17
N LYS A 571 -13.39 -39.20 -9.02
CA LYS A 571 -13.43 -40.66 -8.92
C LYS A 571 -14.77 -41.22 -9.38
N THR A 572 -15.89 -40.66 -8.91
CA THR A 572 -17.24 -41.09 -9.32
C THR A 572 -17.44 -40.96 -10.83
N LYS A 573 -16.99 -39.85 -11.44
CA LYS A 573 -17.08 -39.67 -12.90
C LYS A 573 -16.30 -40.74 -13.69
N LEU A 574 -15.11 -41.11 -13.22
CA LEU A 574 -14.30 -42.17 -13.85
C LEU A 574 -14.95 -43.56 -13.68
N GLU A 575 -15.51 -43.86 -12.50
CA GLU A 575 -16.23 -45.10 -12.27
C GLU A 575 -17.52 -45.21 -13.10
N GLU A 576 -18.25 -44.11 -13.26
CA GLU A 576 -19.42 -44.03 -14.15
C GLU A 576 -19.01 -44.22 -15.62
N LEU A 577 -17.92 -43.59 -16.05
CA LEU A 577 -17.38 -43.76 -17.40
C LEU A 577 -16.98 -45.22 -17.66
N LYS A 578 -16.36 -45.91 -16.69
CA LYS A 578 -16.01 -47.33 -16.77
C LYS A 578 -17.26 -48.19 -16.99
N LYS A 579 -18.29 -47.98 -16.16
CA LYS A 579 -19.57 -48.69 -16.29
C LYS A 579 -20.21 -48.45 -17.65
N LEU A 580 -20.25 -47.21 -18.11
CA LEU A 580 -20.85 -46.85 -19.40
C LEU A 580 -20.12 -47.49 -20.59
N ARG A 581 -18.79 -47.45 -20.60
CA ARG A 581 -17.97 -48.03 -21.68
C ARG A 581 -18.08 -49.55 -21.73
N ILE A 582 -18.00 -50.22 -20.57
CA ILE A 582 -18.20 -51.68 -20.48
C ILE A 582 -19.60 -52.05 -20.97
N LYS A 583 -20.63 -51.33 -20.51
CA LYS A 583 -22.02 -51.58 -20.93
C LYS A 583 -22.17 -51.49 -22.45
N LYS A 584 -21.65 -50.44 -23.09
CA LYS A 584 -21.70 -50.28 -24.56
C LYS A 584 -21.06 -51.46 -25.31
N VAL A 585 -19.91 -51.96 -24.84
CA VAL A 585 -19.25 -53.13 -25.45
C VAL A 585 -20.07 -54.40 -25.25
N SER A 586 -20.64 -54.60 -24.06
CA SER A 586 -21.52 -55.73 -23.77
C SER A 586 -22.81 -55.69 -24.61
N ASP A 587 -23.49 -54.55 -24.68
CA ASP A 587 -24.70 -54.36 -25.47
C ASP A 587 -24.42 -54.65 -26.97
N ARG A 588 -23.25 -54.22 -27.48
CA ARG A 588 -22.85 -54.51 -28.86
C ARG A 588 -22.56 -55.99 -29.11
N LYS A 589 -21.91 -56.67 -28.16
CA LYS A 589 -21.70 -58.12 -28.20
C LYS A 589 -23.03 -58.86 -28.27
N GLU A 590 -23.98 -58.50 -27.40
CA GLU A 590 -25.30 -59.13 -27.35
C GLU A 590 -26.06 -58.94 -28.67
N ALA A 591 -26.01 -57.75 -29.27
CA ALA A 591 -26.59 -57.51 -30.59
C ALA A 591 -26.00 -58.45 -31.66
N ILE A 592 -24.68 -58.59 -31.73
CA ILE A 592 -23.99 -59.48 -32.69
C ILE A 592 -24.40 -60.94 -32.46
N LEU A 593 -24.42 -61.40 -31.21
CA LEU A 593 -24.79 -62.78 -30.87
C LEU A 593 -26.25 -63.10 -31.21
N HIS A 594 -27.16 -62.16 -30.97
CA HIS A 594 -28.57 -62.30 -31.34
C HIS A 594 -28.76 -62.51 -32.85
N PHE A 595 -27.97 -61.81 -33.70
CA PHE A 595 -28.00 -62.05 -35.15
C PHE A 595 -27.44 -63.40 -35.55
N LEU A 596 -26.42 -63.90 -34.84
CA LEU A 596 -25.78 -65.18 -35.11
C LEU A 596 -26.74 -66.37 -34.89
N GLU A 597 -27.70 -66.21 -33.97
CA GLU A 597 -28.72 -67.23 -33.63
C GLU A 597 -29.84 -67.35 -34.67
N ARG A 598 -29.97 -66.40 -35.60
CA ARG A 598 -30.98 -66.47 -36.67
C ARG A 598 -30.68 -67.59 -37.67
N GLU A 599 -31.73 -68.15 -38.26
CA GLU A 599 -31.61 -69.17 -39.32
C GLU A 599 -30.91 -68.64 -40.58
N HIS A 600 -31.17 -67.38 -40.93
CA HIS A 600 -30.55 -66.68 -42.06
C HIS A 600 -29.74 -65.49 -41.54
N LEU A 601 -28.51 -65.35 -42.01
CA LEU A 601 -27.66 -64.22 -41.63
C LEU A 601 -28.03 -62.98 -42.45
N PRO A 602 -27.87 -61.77 -41.87
CA PRO A 602 -28.05 -60.55 -42.64
C PRO A 602 -27.01 -60.46 -43.75
N VAL A 603 -27.38 -59.79 -44.83
CA VAL A 603 -26.52 -59.59 -45.99
C VAL A 603 -25.56 -58.43 -45.74
N SER A 604 -24.29 -58.62 -46.09
CA SER A 604 -23.34 -57.50 -46.13
C SER A 604 -23.69 -56.49 -47.21
N ILE A 605 -23.76 -55.22 -46.82
CA ILE A 605 -24.03 -54.07 -47.70
C ILE A 605 -22.97 -53.98 -48.82
N SER A 606 -21.71 -54.34 -48.52
CA SER A 606 -20.63 -54.33 -49.51
C SER A 606 -20.85 -55.38 -50.60
N SER A 607 -21.22 -56.62 -50.22
CA SER A 607 -21.57 -57.70 -51.15
C SER A 607 -22.83 -57.38 -51.96
N LEU A 608 -23.81 -56.72 -51.34
CA LEU A 608 -25.03 -56.26 -52.00
C LEU A 608 -24.74 -55.19 -53.07
N LYS A 609 -23.96 -54.16 -52.71
CA LYS A 609 -23.52 -53.11 -53.64
C LYS A 609 -22.74 -53.69 -54.82
N HIS A 610 -21.86 -54.66 -54.57
CA HIS A 610 -21.06 -55.30 -55.61
C HIS A 610 -21.93 -56.05 -56.64
N ARG A 611 -22.82 -56.94 -56.16
CA ARG A 611 -23.74 -57.71 -57.03
C ARG A 611 -24.67 -56.82 -57.84
N PHE A 612 -25.17 -55.75 -57.23
CA PHE A 612 -26.00 -54.77 -57.93
C PHE A 612 -25.23 -53.95 -58.95
N GLY A 613 -23.98 -53.58 -58.64
CA GLY A 613 -23.10 -52.91 -59.58
C GLY A 613 -22.95 -53.71 -60.88
N MET A 614 -22.79 -55.04 -60.78
CA MET A 614 -22.68 -55.92 -61.94
C MET A 614 -23.98 -56.01 -62.76
N LEU A 615 -25.12 -56.19 -62.10
CA LEU A 615 -26.42 -56.20 -62.77
C LEU A 615 -26.73 -54.86 -63.48
N LYS A 616 -26.43 -53.75 -62.81
CA LYS A 616 -26.57 -52.40 -63.34
C LYS A 616 -25.62 -52.13 -64.51
N ALA A 617 -24.41 -52.67 -64.49
CA ALA A 617 -23.46 -52.55 -65.59
C ALA A 617 -23.99 -53.20 -66.88
N GLY A 618 -24.60 -54.39 -66.77
CA GLY A 618 -25.28 -55.07 -67.87
C GLY A 618 -26.46 -54.27 -68.43
N TRP A 619 -27.28 -53.70 -67.53
CA TRP A 619 -28.41 -52.84 -67.90
C TRP A 619 -27.96 -51.58 -68.65
N ASN A 620 -26.93 -50.89 -68.14
CA ASN A 620 -26.36 -49.71 -68.77
C ASN A 620 -25.71 -50.03 -70.13
N LYS A 621 -25.17 -51.24 -70.30
CA LYS A 621 -24.64 -51.69 -71.58
C LYS A 621 -25.73 -51.80 -72.64
N PHE A 622 -26.88 -52.40 -72.31
CA PHE A 622 -28.05 -52.43 -73.19
C PHE A 622 -28.53 -51.02 -73.57
N LEU A 623 -28.64 -50.11 -72.60
CA LEU A 623 -29.10 -48.73 -72.85
C LEU A 623 -28.21 -48.01 -73.88
N LYS A 624 -26.89 -48.21 -73.80
CA LYS A 624 -25.91 -47.64 -74.73
C LYS A 624 -25.95 -48.30 -76.11
N ASP A 625 -26.26 -49.59 -76.18
CA ASP A 625 -26.29 -50.35 -77.42
C ASP A 625 -27.57 -50.10 -78.23
N VAL A 626 -28.68 -49.72 -77.58
CA VAL A 626 -30.01 -49.57 -78.21
C VAL A 626 -30.48 -48.12 -78.36
N TYR A 627 -30.12 -47.22 -77.46
CA TYR A 627 -30.60 -45.83 -77.48
C TYR A 627 -29.53 -44.84 -77.97
N SER A 628 -29.98 -43.71 -78.51
CA SER A 628 -29.09 -42.58 -78.81
C SER A 628 -28.39 -42.09 -77.55
N GLU A 629 -27.19 -41.51 -77.68
CA GLU A 629 -26.36 -41.10 -76.54
C GLU A 629 -27.11 -40.20 -75.53
N LYS A 630 -28.01 -39.33 -76.04
CA LYS A 630 -28.84 -38.46 -75.20
C LYS A 630 -29.87 -39.26 -74.37
N ILE A 631 -30.61 -40.15 -75.02
CA ILE A 631 -31.66 -40.97 -74.36
C ILE A 631 -31.03 -42.01 -73.43
N ALA A 632 -29.89 -42.59 -73.80
CA ALA A 632 -29.14 -43.51 -72.95
C ALA A 632 -28.68 -42.82 -71.65
N LYS A 633 -28.17 -41.58 -71.73
CA LYS A 633 -27.79 -40.78 -70.54
C LYS A 633 -28.99 -40.47 -69.63
N GLU A 634 -30.11 -40.06 -70.20
CA GLU A 634 -31.35 -39.79 -69.44
C GLU A 634 -31.83 -41.07 -68.72
N LYS A 635 -31.93 -42.21 -69.43
CA LYS A 635 -32.34 -43.49 -68.85
C LYS A 635 -31.35 -44.05 -67.82
N THR A 636 -30.05 -43.83 -68.00
CA THR A 636 -29.03 -44.20 -67.00
C THR A 636 -29.17 -43.35 -65.73
N ALA A 637 -29.45 -42.06 -65.85
CA ALA A 637 -29.68 -41.20 -64.67
C ALA A 637 -30.92 -41.64 -63.88
N ASP A 638 -32.02 -41.97 -64.56
CA ASP A 638 -33.22 -42.50 -63.92
C ASP A 638 -32.95 -43.86 -63.22
N LEU A 639 -32.14 -44.71 -63.85
CA LEU A 639 -31.69 -45.99 -63.28
C LEU A 639 -30.83 -45.78 -62.02
N ASP A 640 -29.92 -44.80 -62.06
CA ASP A 640 -29.09 -44.43 -60.92
C ASP A 640 -29.95 -43.97 -59.75
N GLU A 641 -30.93 -43.10 -59.99
CA GLU A 641 -31.83 -42.60 -58.95
C GLU A 641 -32.68 -43.71 -58.32
N VAL A 642 -33.25 -44.61 -59.14
CA VAL A 642 -34.05 -45.73 -58.65
C VAL A 642 -33.22 -46.72 -57.83
N THR A 643 -32.02 -47.05 -58.32
CA THR A 643 -31.12 -48.00 -57.64
C THR A 643 -30.59 -47.44 -56.32
N GLU A 644 -30.24 -46.15 -56.27
CA GLU A 644 -29.82 -45.50 -55.03
C GLU A 644 -30.95 -45.39 -54.00
N LYS A 645 -32.17 -45.04 -54.42
CA LYS A 645 -33.34 -45.03 -53.52
C LYS A 645 -33.63 -46.40 -52.93
N TRP A 646 -33.57 -47.46 -53.75
CA TRP A 646 -33.77 -48.83 -53.30
C TRP A 646 -32.66 -49.26 -52.32
N LEU A 647 -31.40 -49.00 -52.67
CA LEU A 647 -30.26 -49.35 -51.83
C LEU A 647 -30.30 -48.61 -50.49
N THR A 648 -30.69 -47.34 -50.49
CA THR A 648 -30.87 -46.54 -49.28
C THR A 648 -32.00 -47.09 -48.41
N ALA A 649 -33.13 -47.47 -49.01
CA ALA A 649 -34.25 -48.07 -48.28
C ALA A 649 -33.85 -49.40 -47.61
N LYS A 650 -33.21 -50.31 -48.35
CA LYS A 650 -32.76 -51.60 -47.78
C LYS A 650 -31.60 -51.46 -46.81
N ASN A 651 -30.70 -50.50 -47.03
CA ASN A 651 -29.66 -50.19 -46.07
C ASN A 651 -30.28 -49.66 -44.76
N ASN A 652 -31.34 -48.86 -44.82
CA ASN A 652 -32.09 -48.42 -43.65
C ASN A 652 -32.85 -49.58 -42.97
N ASP A 653 -33.38 -50.53 -43.73
CA ASP A 653 -33.98 -51.75 -43.15
C ASP A 653 -32.92 -52.61 -42.44
N LEU A 654 -31.76 -52.83 -43.08
CA LEU A 654 -30.63 -53.59 -42.52
C LEU A 654 -30.00 -52.89 -41.30
N THR A 655 -29.88 -51.56 -41.34
CA THR A 655 -29.30 -50.77 -40.25
C THR A 655 -30.29 -50.46 -39.13
N SER A 656 -31.60 -50.39 -39.39
CA SER A 656 -32.62 -50.29 -38.34
C SER A 656 -32.77 -51.61 -37.57
N GLU A 657 -32.51 -52.75 -38.21
CA GLU A 657 -32.32 -54.02 -37.51
C GLU A 657 -31.04 -54.02 -36.67
N PHE A 658 -29.91 -53.51 -37.20
CA PHE A 658 -28.62 -53.43 -36.51
C PHE A 658 -28.54 -52.40 -35.38
N ASN A 659 -29.41 -51.38 -35.46
CA ASN A 659 -29.65 -50.37 -34.44
C ASN A 659 -30.93 -50.74 -33.67
N LEU A 660 -30.87 -51.83 -32.89
CA LEU A 660 -31.76 -51.96 -31.74
C LEU A 660 -31.44 -50.78 -30.80
N THR A 661 -32.21 -49.70 -30.98
CA THR A 661 -32.47 -48.55 -30.09
C THR A 661 -31.37 -48.12 -29.12
N TYR A 662 -30.89 -46.89 -29.34
CA TYR A 662 -30.14 -46.01 -28.42
C TYR A 662 -30.56 -46.10 -26.95
#